data_AF-A0A4R0KYS4-F1
#
_entry.id   AF-A0A4R0KYS4-F1
#
_cell.length_a   1.000
_cell.length_b   1.000
_cell.length_c   1.000
_cell.angle_alpha   90.00
_cell.angle_beta   90.00
_cell.angle_gamma   90.00
#
_symmetry.space_group_name_H-M   'P 1'
#
loop_
_entity.id
_entity.type
_entity.pdbx_description
1 polymer ?
#
loop_
_entity_poly.entity_id
_entity_poly.type
_entity_poly.pdbx_seq_one_letter_code
_entity_poly.pdbx_strand_id
1 'polypeptide(L)'
;MRRYAGLRRWVAAACVLLLVPLATIESASAVAQVPAGFSEQVVFTGLSNPTNVAFSPDGRVFVAEKSGLIKVFDSLDDPTPSIFADLRTQVYNYWDRGLLGMALHPDFPADPRIYVLYTHDGLIGGPTPKWGTAGATDDPCPSPPGPTSDGCQASARLSAITPGGAEQVLVEDWCQVFPSHSIGSIEFGPDGMIYAGGGDGGSFGYADYGQDGFTASDETPDNPCADGQAPVGAKLTSPTAEGGALRAQDVRTSGDPASLDGSIIRIDPDTGLAAPGNPAAGSSDPNTRRIVAHGLRNPMRFDFRPGTNELWIGDVGWTKWEEIDRIVNPTARVTNFGWPCYEGPGRTAAYDALNLNLCENLYAAGTSAVATPYYTYDHTAHIVTGETCSTGSSSISGMSFYENGNYPPEYDGALFFSDYSRQCTWAMLPGTNGLPDPAKIVNFASGYGTTRLQQGPGGDLFAVDYDNGRVLRYVYSATNNPPTAVIDADPSSGPTPLTVTFDGTASNDADGDALTYAWDLDNDGQYDDSTASTVQHTYTTSGAAIARLKVTDSHGGTGTATTQINVANTAPTALITSPGPATTWKVGDTISFAGTATDPEQGTLPGSALTWALIMHHCPSDCHAHQITTMTGASGTFTAPDHEYPSYLELRLTARDSGGLTDVKSVQLEPKTVKLTFGTQPSGLQLTYLNKTAVAPTTGTAIVGSSGSLSAGLLQSSANNLYRFASWSDNGARNHNFVAPAAPATYTARYVPKRNLARGRAVAVSSVYAAGREGSKAVDGSMTTAWTSKRSDPQWLRVDLGSVQVVNQVLLNWSSAYAKAYQIQVSGNAQTWKTVYSTTAGNGGTDNVVFGAIYARYVRINATARVAAGNYYALWEFGAYGDRGPITGIAGKCIDIYQARTDNGTPTVLYTCHSALNQQWTQYEDGTVRSLGKCLDVRGTTIRSEAVLWTCDGSAGQKWLPRPDGSLLNVRSGQCLDATGASSANGTKLIIYTCHVAVNQKWVLP
;
A
#
# COMPACT_ATOMS: atom_id res chain seq x y z
N MET A 1 36.48 -37.76 -10.68
CA MET A 1 37.83 -38.08 -10.15
C MET A 1 38.02 -37.34 -8.83
N ARG A 2 38.29 -38.07 -7.73
CA ARG A 2 38.97 -37.71 -6.44
C ARG A 2 38.80 -36.28 -5.88
N ARG A 3 38.57 -35.97 -4.61
CA ARG A 3 38.39 -36.56 -3.25
C ARG A 3 37.91 -35.33 -2.42
N TYR A 4 37.04 -35.39 -1.41
CA TYR A 4 37.31 -35.90 -0.07
C TYR A 4 35.99 -36.00 0.72
N ALA A 5 35.75 -37.15 1.32
CA ALA A 5 34.82 -37.37 2.42
C ALA A 5 35.64 -37.79 3.65
N GLY A 6 35.22 -37.37 4.85
CA GLY A 6 35.87 -37.74 6.11
C GLY A 6 34.93 -37.61 7.30
N LEU A 7 34.46 -38.77 7.78
CA LEU A 7 33.71 -39.06 9.01
C LEU A 7 34.23 -38.38 10.29
N ARG A 8 33.32 -38.13 11.26
CA ARG A 8 33.45 -38.44 12.71
C ARG A 8 32.08 -38.19 13.41
N ARG A 9 31.36 -39.23 13.81
CA ARG A 9 31.33 -39.90 15.13
C ARG A 9 30.65 -39.10 16.25
N TRP A 10 29.50 -39.64 16.65
CA TRP A 10 28.70 -39.48 17.86
C TRP A 10 29.47 -39.14 19.15
N VAL A 11 29.00 -38.12 19.86
CA VAL A 11 29.10 -37.99 21.33
C VAL A 11 27.73 -37.50 21.81
N ALA A 12 27.01 -38.37 22.53
CA ALA A 12 25.84 -37.98 23.31
C ALA A 12 26.33 -37.42 24.65
N ALA A 13 26.08 -36.14 24.89
CA ALA A 13 26.27 -35.51 26.20
C ALA A 13 24.89 -35.15 26.76
N ALA A 14 24.49 -35.84 27.82
CA ALA A 14 23.31 -35.50 28.61
C ALA A 14 23.62 -34.22 29.41
N CYS A 15 22.94 -33.11 29.10
CA CYS A 15 22.88 -31.94 29.97
C CYS A 15 21.58 -32.00 30.78
N VAL A 16 21.73 -32.20 32.08
CA VAL A 16 20.70 -31.93 33.09
C VAL A 16 20.62 -30.41 33.24
N LEU A 17 19.54 -29.80 32.75
CA LEU A 17 19.24 -28.38 32.98
C LEU A 17 18.35 -28.27 34.22
N LEU A 18 18.93 -27.69 35.27
CA LEU A 18 18.23 -27.21 36.46
C LEU A 18 17.18 -26.17 36.04
N LEU A 19 15.91 -26.43 36.39
CA LEU A 19 14.82 -25.46 36.33
C LEU A 19 15.05 -24.40 37.41
N VAL A 20 15.59 -23.25 37.02
CA VAL A 20 15.48 -22.00 37.79
C VAL A 20 14.26 -21.26 37.23
N PRO A 21 13.31 -20.80 38.06
CA PRO A 21 12.23 -19.93 37.59
C PRO A 21 12.87 -18.64 37.06
N LEU A 22 12.73 -18.37 35.76
CA LEU A 22 13.01 -17.04 35.22
C LEU A 22 11.98 -16.10 35.84
N ALA A 23 12.41 -15.29 36.79
CA ALA A 23 11.72 -14.03 37.07
C ALA A 23 11.76 -13.23 35.76
N THR A 24 10.58 -12.92 35.24
CA THR A 24 10.41 -11.95 34.16
C THR A 24 10.96 -10.62 34.65
N ILE A 25 12.10 -10.22 34.11
CA ILE A 25 12.57 -8.85 34.25
C ILE A 25 11.60 -8.03 33.39
N GLU A 26 10.71 -7.27 34.04
CA GLU A 26 10.01 -6.18 33.36
C GLU A 26 11.07 -5.33 32.67
N SER A 27 10.94 -5.21 31.35
CA SER A 27 11.82 -4.34 30.58
C SER A 27 11.47 -2.93 31.03
N ALA A 28 12.36 -2.28 31.78
CA ALA A 28 12.27 -0.86 32.06
C ALA A 28 12.08 -0.15 30.71
N SER A 29 10.98 0.57 30.56
CA SER A 29 10.73 1.39 29.37
C SER A 29 11.95 2.26 29.11
N ALA A 30 12.56 2.12 27.93
CA ALA A 30 13.66 2.98 27.53
C ALA A 30 13.18 4.44 27.57
N VAL A 31 13.89 5.28 28.31
CA VAL A 31 13.60 6.73 28.34
C VAL A 31 13.76 7.26 26.91
N ALA A 32 12.73 7.90 26.38
CA ALA A 32 12.75 8.50 25.06
C ALA A 32 13.88 9.54 24.97
N GLN A 33 14.68 9.48 23.90
CA GLN A 33 15.80 10.41 23.72
C GLN A 33 15.29 11.68 23.01
N VAL A 34 15.12 12.76 23.77
CA VAL A 34 14.87 14.11 23.24
C VAL A 34 16.18 14.92 23.13
N PRO A 35 16.26 15.98 22.28
CA PRO A 35 17.44 16.82 22.18
C PRO A 35 17.80 17.52 23.49
N ALA A 36 19.04 17.98 23.59
CA ALA A 36 19.50 18.76 24.75
C ALA A 36 18.63 20.00 24.97
N GLY A 37 18.30 20.25 26.24
CA GLY A 37 17.41 21.35 26.65
C GLY A 37 15.92 21.07 26.46
N PHE A 38 15.54 19.86 26.03
CA PHE A 38 14.15 19.41 26.00
C PHE A 38 13.87 18.38 27.10
N SER A 39 12.63 18.38 27.59
CA SER A 39 12.08 17.30 28.40
C SER A 39 10.72 16.85 27.88
N GLU A 40 10.39 15.58 28.12
CA GLU A 40 9.09 14.99 27.79
C GLU A 40 8.24 14.92 29.06
N GLN A 41 6.97 15.32 28.95
CA GLN A 41 5.98 15.28 30.02
C GLN A 41 4.74 14.52 29.56
N VAL A 42 4.28 13.58 30.38
CA VAL A 42 3.00 12.90 30.18
C VAL A 42 1.89 13.80 30.72
N VAL A 43 0.98 14.22 29.85
CA VAL A 43 -0.13 15.13 30.19
C VAL A 43 -1.38 14.34 30.56
N PHE A 44 -1.78 13.41 29.68
CA PHE A 44 -2.94 12.55 29.90
C PHE A 44 -2.55 11.09 29.76
N THR A 45 -3.16 10.22 30.55
CA THR A 45 -3.01 8.76 30.50
C THR A 45 -4.37 8.07 30.57
N GLY A 46 -4.42 6.74 30.42
CA GLY A 46 -5.66 5.97 30.54
C GLY A 46 -6.63 6.16 29.38
N LEU A 47 -6.15 6.69 28.25
CA LEU A 47 -6.91 6.80 27.00
C LEU A 47 -6.94 5.45 26.27
N SER A 48 -8.00 5.19 25.53
CA SER A 48 -8.15 3.97 24.73
C SER A 48 -7.99 4.28 23.24
N ASN A 49 -6.86 3.86 22.65
CA ASN A 49 -6.52 4.11 21.24
C ASN A 49 -6.77 5.58 20.81
N PRO A 50 -6.15 6.57 21.49
CA PRO A 50 -6.31 7.96 21.12
C PRO A 50 -5.72 8.23 19.74
N THR A 51 -6.47 8.92 18.88
CA THR A 51 -6.08 9.19 17.48
C THR A 51 -5.79 10.66 17.22
N ASN A 52 -6.37 11.55 18.03
CA ASN A 52 -6.28 12.99 17.82
C ASN A 52 -6.37 13.77 19.14
N VAL A 53 -5.72 14.93 19.18
CA VAL A 53 -5.85 15.94 20.24
C VAL A 53 -6.19 17.28 19.58
N ALA A 54 -6.90 18.17 20.28
CA ALA A 54 -7.12 19.55 19.84
C ALA A 54 -7.25 20.49 21.05
N PHE A 55 -6.74 21.71 20.92
CA PHE A 55 -6.70 22.70 22.00
C PHE A 55 -7.63 23.86 21.69
N SER A 56 -8.41 24.27 22.67
CA SER A 56 -9.27 25.44 22.57
C SER A 56 -8.61 26.69 23.18
N PRO A 57 -8.92 27.90 22.67
CA PRO A 57 -8.40 29.14 23.25
C PRO A 57 -8.81 29.41 24.70
N ASP A 58 -9.87 28.75 25.20
CA ASP A 58 -10.32 28.88 26.59
C ASP A 58 -9.66 27.90 27.57
N GLY A 59 -8.69 27.10 27.09
CA GLY A 59 -7.85 26.24 27.92
C GLY A 59 -8.27 24.77 27.95
N ARG A 60 -9.43 24.41 27.40
CA ARG A 60 -9.90 23.02 27.33
C ARG A 60 -9.14 22.22 26.28
N VAL A 61 -8.97 20.93 26.54
CA VAL A 61 -8.33 19.98 25.63
C VAL A 61 -9.28 18.88 25.23
N PHE A 62 -9.38 18.62 23.93
CA PHE A 62 -10.25 17.59 23.36
C PHE A 62 -9.38 16.43 22.87
N VAL A 63 -9.76 15.21 23.23
CA VAL A 63 -9.07 13.99 22.81
C VAL A 63 -10.08 13.07 22.15
N ALA A 64 -9.77 12.65 20.94
CA ALA A 64 -10.58 11.72 20.18
C ALA A 64 -10.01 10.30 20.32
N GLU A 65 -10.88 9.35 20.63
CA GLU A 65 -10.58 7.92 20.66
C GLU A 65 -11.11 7.26 19.39
N LYS A 66 -10.37 6.27 18.88
CA LYS A 66 -10.66 5.57 17.63
C LYS A 66 -12.10 5.02 17.55
N SER A 67 -12.69 4.64 18.69
CA SER A 67 -14.06 4.13 18.82
C SER A 67 -15.15 5.16 18.52
N GLY A 68 -14.84 6.45 18.43
CA GLY A 68 -15.84 7.51 18.25
C GLY A 68 -16.19 8.27 19.52
N LEU A 69 -15.49 8.04 20.63
CA LEU A 69 -15.60 8.88 21.82
C LEU A 69 -14.76 10.15 21.66
N ILE A 70 -15.34 11.29 22.03
CA ILE A 70 -14.63 12.57 22.17
C ILE A 70 -14.66 12.95 23.64
N LYS A 71 -13.48 12.94 24.26
CA LYS A 71 -13.24 13.36 25.64
C LYS A 71 -12.86 14.83 25.68
N VAL A 72 -13.27 15.53 26.73
CA VAL A 72 -12.87 16.92 27.01
C VAL A 72 -12.35 17.03 28.43
N PHE A 73 -11.19 17.67 28.56
CA PHE A 73 -10.51 18.03 29.79
C PHE A 73 -10.62 19.54 29.99
N ASP A 74 -10.87 19.96 31.23
CA ASP A 74 -11.03 21.39 31.55
C ASP A 74 -9.70 22.17 31.46
N SER A 75 -8.57 21.48 31.63
CA SER A 75 -7.22 22.03 31.51
C SER A 75 -6.18 20.92 31.30
N LEU A 76 -4.90 21.28 31.17
CA LEU A 76 -3.79 20.32 31.15
C LEU A 76 -3.59 19.59 32.49
N ASP A 77 -4.04 20.18 33.60
CA ASP A 77 -3.90 19.62 34.94
C ASP A 77 -5.12 18.81 35.38
N ASP A 78 -6.15 18.70 34.53
CA ASP A 78 -7.37 17.95 34.82
C ASP A 78 -7.13 16.44 34.62
N PRO A 79 -7.21 15.62 35.69
CA PRO A 79 -6.97 14.18 35.58
C PRO A 79 -8.21 13.42 35.08
N THR A 80 -9.37 14.07 34.95
CA THR A 80 -10.67 13.39 34.79
C THR A 80 -11.49 14.00 33.66
N PRO A 81 -11.47 13.41 32.44
CA PRO A 81 -12.22 13.96 31.33
C PRO A 81 -13.73 13.71 31.48
N SER A 82 -14.53 14.60 30.88
CA SER A 82 -15.93 14.32 30.56
C SER A 82 -16.09 13.91 29.09
N ILE A 83 -17.26 13.36 28.73
CA ILE A 83 -17.57 13.00 27.33
C ILE A 83 -18.25 14.18 26.65
N PHE A 84 -17.63 14.71 25.60
CA PHE A 84 -18.21 15.74 24.74
C PHE A 84 -19.21 15.16 23.74
N ALA A 85 -18.84 14.03 23.11
CA ALA A 85 -19.68 13.31 22.15
C ALA A 85 -19.39 11.81 22.15
N ASP A 86 -20.42 11.02 21.85
CA ASP A 86 -20.35 9.57 21.72
C ASP A 86 -20.89 9.15 20.35
N LEU A 87 -19.97 8.85 19.43
CA LEU A 87 -20.26 8.44 18.06
C LEU A 87 -20.04 6.94 17.86
N ARG A 88 -19.95 6.14 18.92
CA ARG A 88 -19.69 4.68 18.84
C ARG A 88 -20.75 3.89 18.09
N THR A 89 -21.92 4.47 17.84
CA THR A 89 -22.95 3.83 16.98
C THR A 89 -22.69 4.09 15.51
N GLN A 90 -22.05 5.22 15.19
CA GLN A 90 -21.80 5.72 13.85
C GLN A 90 -20.43 5.31 13.32
N VAL A 91 -19.46 5.12 14.20
CA VAL A 91 -18.04 4.91 13.85
C VAL A 91 -17.75 3.42 13.75
N TYR A 92 -17.28 2.99 12.58
CA TYR A 92 -16.73 1.65 12.38
C TYR A 92 -15.23 1.66 12.67
N ASN A 93 -14.77 1.02 13.75
CA ASN A 93 -13.41 1.15 14.26
C ASN A 93 -12.50 -0.08 14.04
N TYR A 94 -12.85 -0.93 13.08
CA TYR A 94 -12.10 -2.12 12.73
C TYR A 94 -10.80 -1.79 11.97
N TRP A 95 -9.65 -2.28 12.46
CA TRP A 95 -8.32 -2.06 11.86
C TRP A 95 -7.93 -0.58 11.67
N ASP A 96 -7.70 -0.08 10.45
CA ASP A 96 -7.27 1.31 10.24
C ASP A 96 -8.44 2.28 10.33
N ARG A 97 -9.68 1.76 10.40
CA ARG A 97 -10.90 2.55 10.43
C ARG A 97 -11.18 3.10 11.82
N GLY A 98 -11.97 4.16 11.89
CA GLY A 98 -12.43 4.74 13.14
C GLY A 98 -12.59 6.24 13.04
N LEU A 99 -12.64 6.91 14.19
CA LEU A 99 -12.56 8.37 14.26
C LEU A 99 -11.09 8.79 14.25
N LEU A 100 -10.61 9.32 13.12
CA LEU A 100 -9.18 9.58 12.89
C LEU A 100 -8.83 11.07 12.77
N GLY A 101 -9.77 11.91 12.33
CA GLY A 101 -9.59 13.35 12.18
C GLY A 101 -10.53 14.14 13.08
N MET A 102 -10.02 15.18 13.74
CA MET A 102 -10.82 16.09 14.55
C MET A 102 -10.21 17.50 14.53
N ALA A 103 -11.04 18.51 14.30
CA ALA A 103 -10.66 19.93 14.36
C ALA A 103 -11.73 20.76 15.06
N LEU A 104 -11.32 21.76 15.85
CA LEU A 104 -12.25 22.74 16.42
C LEU A 104 -12.55 23.84 15.40
N HIS A 105 -13.73 24.45 15.47
CA HIS A 105 -14.00 25.66 14.70
C HIS A 105 -12.97 26.76 15.03
N PRO A 106 -12.49 27.57 14.07
CA PRO A 106 -11.49 28.62 14.33
C PRO A 106 -11.94 29.67 15.37
N ASP A 107 -13.24 29.96 15.43
CA ASP A 107 -13.85 30.89 16.40
C ASP A 107 -14.28 30.21 17.72
N PHE A 108 -13.79 29.01 18.04
CA PHE A 108 -14.10 28.35 19.30
C PHE A 108 -13.59 29.18 20.50
N PRO A 109 -14.36 29.36 21.60
CA PRO A 109 -15.64 28.73 21.92
C PRO A 109 -16.89 29.49 21.47
N ALA A 110 -16.75 30.63 20.78
CA ALA A 110 -17.89 31.42 20.31
C ALA A 110 -18.74 30.64 19.30
N ASP A 111 -18.08 29.86 18.45
CA ASP A 111 -18.69 28.76 17.70
C ASP A 111 -18.22 27.42 18.31
N PRO A 112 -19.08 26.71 19.06
CA PRO A 112 -18.66 25.54 19.80
C PRO A 112 -18.74 24.24 18.98
N ARG A 113 -18.74 24.32 17.64
CA ARG A 113 -18.72 23.16 16.76
C ARG A 113 -17.34 22.48 16.73
N ILE A 114 -17.36 21.15 16.70
CA ILE A 114 -16.19 20.29 16.44
C ILE A 114 -16.45 19.52 15.15
N TYR A 115 -15.46 19.46 14.26
CA TYR A 115 -15.54 18.73 13.01
C TYR A 115 -14.78 17.42 13.12
N VAL A 116 -15.39 16.34 12.64
CA VAL A 116 -14.84 14.98 12.77
C VAL A 116 -14.88 14.24 11.44
N LEU A 117 -13.82 13.48 11.16
CA LEU A 117 -13.70 12.61 10.00
C LEU A 117 -13.51 11.20 10.53
N TYR A 118 -14.44 10.34 10.15
CA TYR A 118 -14.46 8.98 10.63
C TYR A 118 -14.98 8.02 9.56
N THR A 119 -14.64 6.75 9.72
CA THR A 119 -15.24 5.69 8.91
C THR A 119 -16.63 5.37 9.44
N HIS A 120 -17.65 5.63 8.65
CA HIS A 120 -19.04 5.39 8.99
C HIS A 120 -19.37 3.90 8.93
N ASP A 121 -19.99 3.40 10.00
CA ASP A 121 -20.52 2.04 10.09
C ASP A 121 -21.84 1.88 9.32
N GLY A 122 -21.71 1.98 8.00
CA GLY A 122 -22.82 1.88 7.08
C GLY A 122 -22.40 2.03 5.63
N LEU A 123 -23.28 1.59 4.74
CA LEU A 123 -23.23 2.01 3.34
C LEU A 123 -23.63 3.48 3.25
N ILE A 124 -23.21 4.15 2.18
CA ILE A 124 -23.62 5.53 1.89
C ILE A 124 -25.15 5.61 1.88
N GLY A 125 -25.72 6.39 2.81
CA GLY A 125 -27.17 6.54 2.99
C GLY A 125 -27.90 5.30 3.54
N GLY A 126 -27.17 4.27 3.97
CA GLY A 126 -27.69 3.05 4.57
C GLY A 126 -27.98 3.15 6.08
N PRO A 127 -28.46 2.07 6.71
CA PRO A 127 -28.67 2.02 8.15
C PRO A 127 -27.33 1.99 8.92
N THR A 128 -27.40 2.40 10.18
CA THR A 128 -26.27 2.53 11.11
C THR A 128 -26.69 1.99 12.48
N PRO A 129 -25.92 1.11 13.13
CA PRO A 129 -24.72 0.45 12.61
C PRO A 129 -25.07 -0.63 11.56
N LYS A 130 -24.22 -0.84 10.55
CA LYS A 130 -24.35 -1.98 9.61
C LYS A 130 -23.57 -3.18 10.12
N TRP A 131 -22.38 -2.95 10.66
CA TRP A 131 -21.51 -3.94 11.24
C TRP A 131 -21.59 -3.86 12.78
N GLY A 132 -20.99 -4.81 13.50
CA GLY A 132 -20.94 -4.85 14.97
C GLY A 132 -22.24 -4.54 15.75
N THR A 133 -22.11 -3.72 16.80
CA THR A 133 -23.16 -3.50 17.82
C THR A 133 -23.21 -2.05 18.27
N ALA A 134 -24.41 -1.45 18.25
CA ALA A 134 -24.62 -0.05 18.60
C ALA A 134 -24.04 0.32 19.99
N GLY A 135 -23.22 1.36 20.01
CA GLY A 135 -22.60 1.90 21.23
C GLY A 135 -21.47 1.05 21.82
N ALA A 136 -21.06 -0.04 21.16
CA ALA A 136 -19.92 -0.83 21.58
C ALA A 136 -18.59 -0.10 21.30
N THR A 137 -17.54 -0.45 22.03
CA THR A 137 -16.18 0.08 21.79
C THR A 137 -15.40 -0.72 20.76
N ASP A 138 -15.90 -1.89 20.34
CA ASP A 138 -15.29 -2.76 19.33
C ASP A 138 -16.33 -3.11 18.27
N ASP A 139 -15.91 -3.06 17.02
CA ASP A 139 -16.78 -3.25 15.87
C ASP A 139 -16.19 -4.29 14.89
N PRO A 140 -16.38 -5.61 15.15
CA PRO A 140 -15.71 -6.64 14.39
C PRO A 140 -16.31 -6.81 12.98
N CYS A 141 -15.46 -7.13 12.00
CA CYS A 141 -15.91 -7.56 10.68
C CYS A 141 -16.32 -9.05 10.68
N PRO A 142 -17.58 -9.41 10.31
CA PRO A 142 -17.99 -10.80 10.19
C PRO A 142 -17.15 -11.58 9.17
N SER A 143 -16.92 -12.86 9.44
CA SER A 143 -16.22 -13.78 8.53
C SER A 143 -17.00 -15.09 8.41
N PRO A 144 -17.62 -15.39 7.24
CA PRO A 144 -17.60 -14.60 6.00
C PRO A 144 -18.41 -13.27 6.10
N PRO A 145 -18.15 -12.27 5.24
CA PRO A 145 -17.22 -12.32 4.12
C PRO A 145 -15.74 -12.29 4.52
N GLY A 146 -15.40 -11.70 5.67
CA GLY A 146 -14.03 -11.53 6.15
C GLY A 146 -13.37 -10.25 5.62
N PRO A 147 -12.47 -9.63 6.39
CA PRO A 147 -11.95 -8.29 6.13
C PRO A 147 -11.04 -8.16 4.90
N THR A 148 -10.48 -9.26 4.41
CA THR A 148 -9.44 -9.27 3.37
C THR A 148 -9.84 -10.03 2.11
N SER A 149 -11.04 -10.61 2.09
CA SER A 149 -11.66 -11.26 0.93
C SER A 149 -12.65 -10.30 0.28
N ASP A 150 -13.86 -10.19 0.81
CA ASP A 150 -14.97 -9.35 0.29
C ASP A 150 -15.14 -8.03 1.07
N GLY A 151 -14.37 -7.89 2.16
CA GLY A 151 -14.38 -6.73 3.04
C GLY A 151 -15.70 -6.51 3.78
N CYS A 152 -15.62 -5.73 4.86
CA CYS A 152 -16.80 -5.11 5.42
C CYS A 152 -16.96 -3.75 4.74
N GLN A 153 -17.76 -3.66 3.66
CA GLN A 153 -17.90 -2.38 2.96
C GLN A 153 -18.37 -1.27 3.90
N ALA A 154 -17.68 -0.13 3.88
CA ALA A 154 -17.99 1.05 4.68
C ALA A 154 -17.83 2.33 3.83
N SER A 155 -18.07 3.48 4.45
CA SER A 155 -17.84 4.78 3.82
C SER A 155 -17.14 5.76 4.75
N ALA A 156 -16.45 6.77 4.23
CA ALA A 156 -16.01 7.89 5.06
C ALA A 156 -17.12 8.90 5.26
N ARG A 157 -17.15 9.52 6.44
CA ARG A 157 -18.08 10.59 6.77
C ARG A 157 -17.36 11.74 7.48
N LEU A 158 -17.63 12.94 6.99
CA LEU A 158 -17.21 14.21 7.56
C LEU A 158 -18.43 14.91 8.15
N SER A 159 -18.39 15.19 9.44
CA SER A 159 -19.53 15.75 10.18
C SER A 159 -19.11 16.91 11.09
N ALA A 160 -20.03 17.83 11.32
CA ALA A 160 -19.95 18.82 12.39
C ALA A 160 -20.76 18.34 13.60
N ILE A 161 -20.18 18.44 14.78
CA ILE A 161 -20.76 18.05 16.06
C ILE A 161 -20.98 19.30 16.90
N THR A 162 -22.22 19.54 17.33
CA THR A 162 -22.53 20.64 18.25
C THR A 162 -22.43 20.18 19.71
N PRO A 163 -22.34 21.12 20.68
CA PRO A 163 -22.45 20.77 22.10
C PRO A 163 -23.72 19.97 22.38
N GLY A 164 -23.60 18.89 23.16
CA GLY A 164 -24.67 17.93 23.38
C GLY A 164 -24.71 16.76 22.39
N GLY A 165 -23.77 16.70 21.44
CA GLY A 165 -23.53 15.53 20.59
C GLY A 165 -24.41 15.42 19.35
N ALA A 166 -25.14 16.47 18.96
CA ALA A 166 -25.91 16.44 17.72
C ALA A 166 -24.98 16.51 16.50
N GLU A 167 -25.20 15.59 15.55
CA GLU A 167 -24.39 15.43 14.35
C GLU A 167 -25.07 16.10 13.13
N GLN A 168 -24.31 16.91 12.40
CA GLN A 168 -24.63 17.36 11.05
C GLN A 168 -23.64 16.75 10.06
N VAL A 169 -24.12 15.83 9.22
CA VAL A 169 -23.33 15.26 8.13
C VAL A 169 -23.07 16.32 7.06
N LEU A 170 -21.81 16.57 6.73
CA LEU A 170 -21.39 17.52 5.71
C LEU A 170 -21.07 16.82 4.38
N VAL A 171 -20.30 15.73 4.45
CA VAL A 171 -19.94 14.92 3.29
C VAL A 171 -19.90 13.44 3.68
N GLU A 172 -20.47 12.59 2.84
CA GLU A 172 -20.39 11.13 2.95
C GLU A 172 -20.30 10.57 1.53
N ASP A 173 -19.08 10.38 1.05
CA ASP A 173 -18.80 9.88 -0.29
C ASP A 173 -17.35 9.40 -0.46
N TRP A 174 -17.00 8.25 0.10
CA TRP A 174 -15.69 7.59 -0.05
C TRP A 174 -15.92 6.11 0.17
N CYS A 175 -15.93 5.31 -0.88
CA CYS A 175 -16.36 3.93 -0.77
C CYS A 175 -15.18 3.03 -0.41
N GLN A 176 -15.25 2.38 0.75
CA GLN A 176 -14.16 1.56 1.26
C GLN A 176 -14.56 0.10 1.21
N VAL A 177 -13.84 -0.68 0.42
CA VAL A 177 -14.04 -2.14 0.36
C VAL A 177 -13.21 -2.79 1.46
N PHE A 178 -11.93 -2.46 1.55
CA PHE A 178 -11.01 -3.00 2.55
C PHE A 178 -10.94 -2.12 3.81
N PRO A 179 -10.52 -2.68 4.95
CA PRO A 179 -10.37 -1.92 6.19
C PRO A 179 -9.04 -1.18 6.32
N SER A 180 -8.21 -1.22 5.28
CA SER A 180 -6.96 -0.46 5.15
C SER A 180 -7.17 0.88 4.45
N HIS A 181 -6.28 1.84 4.74
CA HIS A 181 -6.21 3.15 4.06
C HIS A 181 -7.55 3.89 4.03
N SER A 182 -8.21 3.95 5.19
CA SER A 182 -9.58 4.43 5.29
C SER A 182 -9.69 5.94 5.02
N ILE A 183 -9.11 6.76 5.90
CA ILE A 183 -9.23 8.21 5.94
C ILE A 183 -7.99 8.82 6.62
N GLY A 184 -7.92 10.15 6.72
CA GLY A 184 -6.83 10.86 7.40
C GLY A 184 -7.29 11.95 8.36
N SER A 185 -6.68 13.13 8.25
CA SER A 185 -6.96 14.30 9.11
C SER A 185 -8.03 15.23 8.52
N ILE A 186 -8.50 16.14 9.39
CA ILE A 186 -9.19 17.37 9.02
C ILE A 186 -8.37 18.53 9.57
N GLU A 187 -8.16 19.58 8.76
CA GLU A 187 -7.63 20.85 9.25
C GLU A 187 -8.41 22.03 8.66
N PHE A 188 -8.48 23.13 9.40
CA PHE A 188 -8.92 24.41 8.85
C PHE A 188 -7.75 25.06 8.11
N GLY A 189 -7.99 25.43 6.85
CA GLY A 189 -7.04 26.23 6.10
C GLY A 189 -6.98 27.67 6.62
N PRO A 190 -5.93 28.42 6.25
CA PRO A 190 -5.80 29.86 6.56
C PRO A 190 -6.91 30.72 5.95
N ASP A 191 -7.69 30.15 5.03
CA ASP A 191 -8.85 30.76 4.38
C ASP A 191 -10.18 30.47 5.12
N GLY A 192 -10.13 29.78 6.26
CA GLY A 192 -11.30 29.41 7.07
C GLY A 192 -12.12 28.27 6.51
N MET A 193 -11.66 27.57 5.46
CA MET A 193 -12.34 26.42 4.88
C MET A 193 -11.80 25.12 5.46
N ILE A 194 -12.60 24.06 5.38
CA ILE A 194 -12.20 22.73 5.84
C ILE A 194 -11.47 21.99 4.74
N TYR A 195 -10.33 21.39 5.09
CA TYR A 195 -9.63 20.42 4.28
C TYR A 195 -9.70 19.05 4.95
N ALA A 196 -9.95 17.99 4.18
CA ALA A 196 -10.04 16.63 4.70
C ALA A 196 -9.37 15.64 3.73
N GLY A 197 -8.69 14.63 4.28
CA GLY A 197 -7.99 13.59 3.51
C GLY A 197 -8.71 12.26 3.51
N GLY A 198 -8.88 11.66 2.34
CA GLY A 198 -9.39 10.30 2.15
C GLY A 198 -8.30 9.37 1.63
N GLY A 199 -8.12 8.21 2.27
CA GLY A 199 -7.26 7.16 1.71
C GLY A 199 -7.94 6.44 0.55
N ASP A 200 -7.23 5.55 -0.12
CA ASP A 200 -7.72 4.87 -1.32
C ASP A 200 -8.73 3.73 -1.05
N GLY A 201 -8.90 3.34 0.23
CA GLY A 201 -9.80 2.27 0.65
C GLY A 201 -9.50 0.89 0.02
N GLY A 202 -8.30 0.73 -0.54
CA GLY A 202 -7.84 -0.44 -1.28
C GLY A 202 -7.07 -1.44 -0.41
N SER A 203 -6.85 -2.64 -0.96
CA SER A 203 -6.07 -3.69 -0.28
C SER A 203 -4.60 -3.29 -0.09
N PHE A 204 -4.05 -3.57 1.09
CA PHE A 204 -2.62 -3.46 1.38
C PHE A 204 -1.79 -4.64 0.83
N GLY A 205 -2.42 -5.81 0.65
CA GLY A 205 -1.70 -7.07 0.40
C GLY A 205 -1.32 -7.32 -1.06
N TYR A 206 -1.92 -6.61 -2.01
CA TYR A 206 -1.71 -6.80 -3.44
C TYR A 206 -2.11 -5.57 -4.26
N ALA A 207 -1.73 -5.53 -5.54
CA ALA A 207 -2.14 -4.46 -6.46
C ALA A 207 -3.64 -4.56 -6.73
N ASP A 208 -4.43 -3.80 -5.98
CA ASP A 208 -5.88 -3.74 -6.04
C ASP A 208 -6.35 -2.75 -7.11
N TYR A 209 -7.10 -3.26 -8.06
CA TYR A 209 -7.82 -2.56 -9.12
C TYR A 209 -9.32 -2.88 -9.10
N GLY A 210 -9.83 -3.38 -7.96
CA GLY A 210 -11.21 -3.83 -7.77
C GLY A 210 -11.49 -5.21 -8.36
N GLN A 211 -10.46 -6.05 -8.50
CA GLN A 211 -10.54 -7.40 -9.06
C GLN A 211 -11.10 -8.45 -8.11
N ASP A 212 -12.24 -8.15 -7.50
CA ASP A 212 -12.88 -9.15 -6.66
C ASP A 212 -13.24 -10.42 -7.49
N GLY A 213 -13.11 -11.57 -6.85
CA GLY A 213 -13.41 -12.86 -7.40
C GLY A 213 -13.67 -13.91 -6.31
N PHE A 214 -13.95 -13.50 -5.08
CA PHE A 214 -14.17 -14.42 -3.96
C PHE A 214 -15.61 -14.94 -3.94
N THR A 215 -15.97 -15.81 -4.90
CA THR A 215 -17.33 -16.37 -5.06
C THR A 215 -17.90 -17.12 -3.85
N ALA A 216 -17.11 -17.38 -2.80
CA ALA A 216 -17.52 -18.13 -1.62
C ALA A 216 -18.06 -17.24 -0.48
N SER A 217 -17.95 -15.90 -0.59
CA SER A 217 -18.21 -14.94 0.49
C SER A 217 -19.22 -13.82 0.18
N ASP A 218 -19.79 -13.80 -1.04
CA ASP A 218 -20.51 -12.70 -1.74
C ASP A 218 -21.72 -12.07 -0.98
N GLU A 219 -21.48 -11.57 0.23
CA GLU A 219 -22.33 -10.66 1.02
C GLU A 219 -22.15 -9.21 0.50
N THR A 220 -20.94 -8.88 0.06
CA THR A 220 -20.61 -7.66 -0.67
C THR A 220 -20.58 -8.00 -2.16
N PRO A 221 -21.35 -7.32 -3.04
CA PRO A 221 -21.31 -7.62 -4.47
C PRO A 221 -19.97 -7.21 -5.10
N ASP A 222 -19.51 -7.94 -6.13
CA ASP A 222 -18.41 -7.50 -7.02
C ASP A 222 -18.58 -6.01 -7.42
N ASN A 223 -17.50 -5.22 -7.45
CA ASN A 223 -17.56 -3.78 -7.74
C ASN A 223 -18.62 -3.02 -6.90
N PRO A 224 -18.57 -3.10 -5.56
CA PRO A 224 -19.64 -2.59 -4.69
C PRO A 224 -19.69 -1.06 -4.66
N CYS A 225 -18.64 -0.40 -5.13
CA CYS A 225 -18.51 1.06 -5.20
C CYS A 225 -18.94 1.64 -6.54
N ALA A 226 -19.42 0.79 -7.48
CA ALA A 226 -19.82 1.19 -8.83
C ALA A 226 -18.69 1.85 -9.63
N ASP A 227 -17.45 1.36 -9.48
CA ASP A 227 -16.26 1.93 -10.10
C ASP A 227 -16.30 1.75 -11.63
N GLY A 228 -16.12 2.85 -12.36
CA GLY A 228 -16.13 2.90 -13.80
C GLY A 228 -17.51 2.67 -14.43
N GLN A 229 -17.51 2.34 -15.72
CA GLN A 229 -18.77 2.09 -16.46
C GLN A 229 -19.42 0.72 -16.17
N ALA A 230 -18.77 -0.12 -15.37
CA ALA A 230 -19.29 -1.44 -15.04
C ALA A 230 -20.33 -1.32 -13.91
N PRO A 231 -21.51 -1.95 -14.02
CA PRO A 231 -22.50 -1.88 -12.96
C PRO A 231 -22.01 -2.60 -11.70
N VAL A 232 -22.58 -2.25 -10.55
CA VAL A 232 -22.45 -3.03 -9.31
C VAL A 232 -22.83 -4.50 -9.58
N GLY A 233 -22.04 -5.43 -9.02
CA GLY A 233 -22.09 -6.86 -9.26
C GLY A 233 -21.27 -7.34 -10.47
N ALA A 234 -20.60 -6.44 -11.20
CA ALA A 234 -19.76 -6.82 -12.33
C ALA A 234 -18.29 -6.89 -11.93
N LYS A 235 -17.65 -8.03 -12.21
CA LYS A 235 -16.21 -8.19 -12.04
C LYS A 235 -15.41 -7.21 -12.89
N LEU A 236 -14.55 -6.41 -12.25
CA LEU A 236 -13.61 -5.54 -12.93
C LEU A 236 -12.40 -6.33 -13.44
N THR A 237 -11.95 -5.98 -14.65
CA THR A 237 -10.80 -6.65 -15.29
C THR A 237 -9.92 -5.64 -16.03
N SER A 238 -8.62 -5.89 -16.00
CA SER A 238 -7.66 -5.18 -16.83
C SER A 238 -8.03 -5.29 -18.33
N PRO A 239 -7.83 -4.22 -19.14
CA PRO A 239 -7.14 -2.97 -18.78
C PRO A 239 -8.07 -1.83 -18.35
N THR A 240 -9.39 -2.03 -18.33
CA THR A 240 -10.39 -0.96 -18.12
C THR A 240 -10.93 -0.87 -16.71
N ALA A 241 -10.33 -1.58 -15.75
CA ALA A 241 -10.75 -1.50 -14.35
C ALA A 241 -10.37 -0.14 -13.75
N GLU A 242 -11.22 0.34 -12.84
CA GLU A 242 -11.08 1.65 -12.17
C GLU A 242 -11.28 1.56 -10.63
N GLY A 243 -11.47 0.36 -10.07
CA GLY A 243 -11.73 0.17 -8.64
C GLY A 243 -10.49 -0.04 -7.77
N GLY A 244 -10.70 -0.33 -6.49
CA GLY A 244 -9.61 -0.51 -5.52
C GLY A 244 -8.75 0.75 -5.39
N ALA A 245 -7.43 0.61 -5.34
CA ALA A 245 -6.52 1.75 -5.26
C ALA A 245 -6.59 2.71 -6.46
N LEU A 246 -7.17 2.28 -7.59
CA LEU A 246 -7.35 3.15 -8.76
C LEU A 246 -8.35 4.27 -8.52
N ARG A 247 -9.18 4.20 -7.46
CA ARG A 247 -10.05 5.31 -7.07
C ARG A 247 -9.29 6.62 -6.81
N ALA A 248 -8.03 6.53 -6.37
CA ALA A 248 -7.14 7.69 -6.26
C ALA A 248 -6.92 8.45 -7.60
N GLN A 249 -7.24 7.83 -8.74
CA GLN A 249 -7.13 8.41 -10.08
C GLN A 249 -8.50 8.64 -10.76
N ASP A 250 -9.61 8.36 -10.07
CA ASP A 250 -10.96 8.36 -10.62
C ASP A 250 -11.40 9.73 -11.18
N VAL A 251 -10.97 10.84 -10.56
CA VAL A 251 -11.23 12.21 -11.06
C VAL A 251 -10.72 12.47 -12.49
N ARG A 252 -9.91 11.56 -13.06
CA ARG A 252 -9.39 11.64 -14.44
C ARG A 252 -10.28 10.93 -15.47
N THR A 253 -11.28 10.17 -15.03
CA THR A 253 -12.27 9.53 -15.88
C THR A 253 -13.63 10.23 -15.72
N SER A 254 -14.58 9.85 -16.56
CA SER A 254 -15.92 10.45 -16.58
C SER A 254 -16.97 9.37 -16.85
N GLY A 255 -16.65 8.11 -16.55
CA GLY A 255 -17.52 6.97 -16.77
C GLY A 255 -18.66 6.90 -15.75
N ASP A 256 -18.44 7.52 -14.61
CA ASP A 256 -19.13 7.40 -13.35
C ASP A 256 -18.88 8.66 -12.48
N PRO A 257 -19.65 8.86 -11.39
CA PRO A 257 -19.39 9.95 -10.44
C PRO A 257 -18.04 9.77 -9.76
N ALA A 258 -17.28 10.85 -9.62
CA ALA A 258 -15.98 10.79 -8.98
C ALA A 258 -16.13 10.43 -7.49
N SER A 259 -15.43 9.40 -7.04
CA SER A 259 -15.15 9.12 -5.64
C SER A 259 -14.15 10.14 -5.07
N LEU A 260 -14.08 10.20 -3.74
CA LEU A 260 -13.15 11.08 -3.03
C LEU A 260 -11.97 10.31 -2.43
N ASP A 261 -11.87 9.01 -2.68
CA ASP A 261 -10.78 8.14 -2.25
C ASP A 261 -9.43 8.60 -2.82
N GLY A 262 -8.36 8.46 -2.04
CA GLY A 262 -7.00 8.88 -2.40
C GLY A 262 -6.87 10.38 -2.73
N SER A 263 -7.60 11.24 -2.01
CA SER A 263 -7.72 12.67 -2.32
C SER A 263 -7.67 13.58 -1.07
N ILE A 264 -7.36 14.86 -1.31
CA ILE A 264 -7.66 15.95 -0.38
C ILE A 264 -8.81 16.76 -0.94
N ILE A 265 -9.85 16.97 -0.13
CA ILE A 265 -10.99 17.82 -0.44
C ILE A 265 -10.91 19.16 0.30
N ARG A 266 -11.56 20.18 -0.25
CA ARG A 266 -11.76 21.50 0.36
C ARG A 266 -13.23 21.91 0.31
N ILE A 267 -13.84 22.15 1.46
CA ILE A 267 -15.28 22.39 1.60
C ILE A 267 -15.61 23.59 2.47
N ASP A 268 -16.79 24.12 2.24
CA ASP A 268 -17.42 25.12 3.11
C ASP A 268 -17.89 24.46 4.43
N PRO A 269 -17.49 24.99 5.59
CA PRO A 269 -17.73 24.35 6.89
C PRO A 269 -19.20 24.34 7.34
N ASP A 270 -20.05 25.18 6.74
CA ASP A 270 -21.47 25.26 7.12
C ASP A 270 -22.34 24.36 6.25
N THR A 271 -21.95 24.18 4.99
CA THR A 271 -22.78 23.53 3.97
C THR A 271 -22.26 22.18 3.48
N GLY A 272 -20.97 21.88 3.66
CA GLY A 272 -20.34 20.68 3.09
C GLY A 272 -20.19 20.69 1.57
N LEU A 273 -20.54 21.79 0.92
CA LEU A 273 -20.35 21.98 -0.52
C LEU A 273 -18.89 22.33 -0.82
N ALA A 274 -18.49 22.17 -2.08
CA ALA A 274 -17.19 22.63 -2.55
C ALA A 274 -16.99 24.12 -2.20
N ALA A 275 -15.88 24.42 -1.53
CA ALA A 275 -15.60 25.77 -1.09
C ALA A 275 -15.40 26.73 -2.30
N PRO A 276 -15.76 28.01 -2.16
CA PRO A 276 -15.49 29.01 -3.19
C PRO A 276 -14.02 29.06 -3.58
N GLY A 277 -13.73 29.11 -4.88
CA GLY A 277 -12.37 29.15 -5.41
C GLY A 277 -11.71 27.78 -5.63
N ASN A 278 -12.41 26.68 -5.37
CA ASN A 278 -11.89 25.35 -5.72
C ASN A 278 -11.55 25.25 -7.22
N PRO A 279 -10.45 24.56 -7.58
CA PRO A 279 -9.89 24.58 -8.92
C PRO A 279 -10.82 23.97 -9.98
N ALA A 280 -11.68 23.04 -9.57
CA ALA A 280 -12.64 22.37 -10.45
C ALA A 280 -14.09 22.81 -10.22
N ALA A 281 -14.34 24.02 -9.70
CA ALA A 281 -15.67 24.53 -9.36
C ALA A 281 -16.69 24.49 -10.52
N GLY A 282 -16.23 24.48 -11.77
CA GLY A 282 -17.06 24.38 -12.97
C GLY A 282 -17.49 22.94 -13.35
N SER A 283 -17.01 21.92 -12.64
CA SER A 283 -17.41 20.53 -12.90
C SER A 283 -18.90 20.32 -12.57
N SER A 284 -19.58 19.48 -13.36
CA SER A 284 -20.94 19.02 -13.05
C SER A 284 -20.96 18.02 -11.90
N ASP A 285 -19.84 17.36 -11.64
CA ASP A 285 -19.69 16.37 -10.58
C ASP A 285 -19.41 17.06 -9.22
N PRO A 286 -20.26 16.87 -8.19
CA PRO A 286 -20.08 17.50 -6.89
C PRO A 286 -18.75 17.19 -6.19
N ASN A 287 -18.24 15.97 -6.33
CA ASN A 287 -17.03 15.51 -5.67
C ASN A 287 -15.78 16.05 -6.35
N THR A 288 -15.77 16.02 -7.69
CA THR A 288 -14.74 16.69 -8.48
C THR A 288 -14.62 18.16 -8.08
N ARG A 289 -15.73 18.85 -7.79
CA ARG A 289 -15.68 20.25 -7.32
C ARG A 289 -15.01 20.40 -5.96
N ARG A 290 -15.04 19.39 -5.08
CA ARG A 290 -14.43 19.41 -3.74
C ARG A 290 -12.94 19.13 -3.78
N ILE A 291 -12.48 18.29 -4.71
CA ILE A 291 -11.09 17.82 -4.78
C ILE A 291 -10.12 18.96 -5.10
N VAL A 292 -9.06 19.07 -4.31
CA VAL A 292 -7.89 19.96 -4.55
C VAL A 292 -6.61 19.17 -4.82
N ALA A 293 -6.54 17.92 -4.39
CA ALA A 293 -5.46 17.00 -4.72
C ALA A 293 -5.97 15.56 -4.81
N HIS A 294 -5.32 14.72 -5.60
CA HIS A 294 -5.62 13.31 -5.74
C HIS A 294 -4.37 12.52 -6.09
N GLY A 295 -4.50 11.20 -6.22
CA GLY A 295 -3.37 10.31 -6.48
C GLY A 295 -2.50 10.13 -5.25
N LEU A 296 -3.12 10.16 -4.07
CA LEU A 296 -2.53 9.83 -2.77
C LEU A 296 -2.98 8.43 -2.37
N ARG A 297 -2.18 7.72 -1.58
CA ARG A 297 -2.54 6.39 -1.09
C ARG A 297 -3.32 6.46 0.21
N ASN A 298 -2.73 7.07 1.22
CA ASN A 298 -3.29 7.27 2.53
C ASN A 298 -2.71 8.55 3.15
N PRO A 299 -3.29 9.73 2.84
CA PRO A 299 -2.83 11.01 3.36
C PRO A 299 -3.25 11.20 4.82
N MET A 300 -2.64 10.41 5.71
CA MET A 300 -3.07 10.22 7.10
C MET A 300 -3.03 11.52 7.90
N ARG A 301 -2.00 12.35 7.69
CA ARG A 301 -1.86 13.67 8.33
C ARG A 301 -1.37 14.70 7.34
N PHE A 302 -1.83 15.93 7.51
CA PHE A 302 -1.35 17.09 6.76
C PHE A 302 -1.47 18.33 7.65
N ASP A 303 -0.71 19.36 7.31
CA ASP A 303 -0.73 20.66 8.00
C ASP A 303 -0.46 21.80 7.02
N PHE A 304 -0.87 23.01 7.41
CA PHE A 304 -0.60 24.22 6.66
C PHE A 304 0.67 24.89 7.15
N ARG A 305 1.54 25.29 6.22
CA ARG A 305 2.71 26.11 6.60
C ARG A 305 2.22 27.48 7.08
N PRO A 306 2.54 27.88 8.33
CA PRO A 306 2.05 29.12 8.90
C PRO A 306 2.32 30.36 8.03
N GLY A 307 1.35 31.29 8.01
CA GLY A 307 1.41 32.52 7.21
C GLY A 307 1.30 32.32 5.69
N THR A 308 1.04 31.10 5.21
CA THR A 308 0.91 30.77 3.78
C THR A 308 -0.30 29.90 3.50
N ASN A 309 -0.63 29.70 2.23
CA ASN A 309 -1.64 28.72 1.78
C ASN A 309 -1.02 27.36 1.43
N GLU A 310 0.24 27.10 1.81
CA GLU A 310 0.91 25.86 1.43
C GLU A 310 0.42 24.71 2.30
N LEU A 311 -0.07 23.67 1.64
CA LEU A 311 -0.49 22.42 2.28
C LEU A 311 0.64 21.40 2.17
N TRP A 312 0.98 20.76 3.29
CA TRP A 312 2.00 19.72 3.38
C TRP A 312 1.36 18.44 3.90
N ILE A 313 1.59 17.32 3.21
CA ILE A 313 0.84 16.08 3.41
C ILE A 313 1.83 14.96 3.69
N GLY A 314 1.60 14.17 4.74
CA GLY A 314 2.24 12.89 4.93
C GLY A 314 1.38 11.81 4.30
N ASP A 315 1.88 11.20 3.23
CA ASP A 315 1.20 10.12 2.51
C ASP A 315 1.89 8.77 2.79
N VAL A 316 1.12 7.83 3.35
CA VAL A 316 1.62 6.49 3.69
C VAL A 316 1.68 5.64 2.43
N GLY A 317 2.89 5.29 1.99
CA GLY A 317 3.10 4.53 0.76
C GLY A 317 2.97 3.02 0.96
N TRP A 318 3.47 2.21 0.01
CA TRP A 318 3.12 0.78 -0.05
C TRP A 318 4.29 -0.16 0.22
N THR A 319 5.30 -0.19 -0.65
CA THR A 319 6.34 -1.21 -0.62
C THR A 319 7.72 -0.66 -0.30
N LYS A 320 7.92 0.64 -0.52
CA LYS A 320 9.27 1.21 -0.45
C LYS A 320 9.33 2.60 0.15
N TRP A 321 8.37 3.46 -0.18
CA TRP A 321 8.49 4.88 0.12
C TRP A 321 7.37 5.33 1.04
N GLU A 322 7.72 6.15 2.01
CA GLU A 322 6.79 7.14 2.56
C GLU A 322 7.05 8.49 1.91
N GLU A 323 6.04 9.34 1.86
CA GLU A 323 6.07 10.60 1.12
C GLU A 323 5.68 11.78 2.01
N ILE A 324 6.42 12.88 1.89
CA ILE A 324 5.98 14.21 2.30
C ILE A 324 5.74 15.01 1.02
N ASP A 325 4.48 15.34 0.78
CA ASP A 325 4.01 16.07 -0.37
C ASP A 325 3.77 17.54 -0.04
N ARG A 326 3.84 18.39 -1.07
CA ARG A 326 3.66 19.85 -0.92
C ARG A 326 2.81 20.43 -2.04
N ILE A 327 1.79 21.19 -1.66
CA ILE A 327 0.95 21.97 -2.56
C ILE A 327 1.11 23.45 -2.22
N VAL A 328 1.77 24.20 -3.10
CA VAL A 328 2.04 25.64 -2.86
C VAL A 328 0.75 26.48 -2.81
N ASN A 329 -0.24 26.12 -3.63
CA ASN A 329 -1.56 26.74 -3.59
C ASN A 329 -2.64 25.71 -3.99
N PRO A 330 -3.43 25.20 -3.05
CA PRO A 330 -4.44 24.17 -3.32
C PRO A 330 -5.62 24.65 -4.18
N THR A 331 -5.80 25.97 -4.34
CA THR A 331 -6.87 26.53 -5.20
C THR A 331 -6.45 26.76 -6.64
N ALA A 332 -5.15 26.64 -6.96
CA ALA A 332 -4.64 26.96 -8.29
C ALA A 332 -4.96 25.89 -9.34
N ARG A 333 -4.92 24.61 -8.95
CA ARG A 333 -5.24 23.45 -9.79
C ARG A 333 -5.46 22.23 -8.90
N VAL A 334 -6.16 21.23 -9.41
CA VAL A 334 -6.14 19.89 -8.82
C VAL A 334 -4.75 19.29 -9.01
N THR A 335 -4.07 18.93 -7.92
CA THR A 335 -2.71 18.34 -7.95
C THR A 335 -2.79 16.81 -7.95
N ASN A 336 -2.04 16.14 -8.83
CA ASN A 336 -1.99 14.67 -8.90
C ASN A 336 -0.63 14.18 -8.36
N PHE A 337 -0.61 13.35 -7.33
CA PHE A 337 0.61 12.75 -6.78
C PHE A 337 0.95 11.37 -7.41
N GLY A 338 0.02 10.79 -8.15
CA GLY A 338 0.28 9.71 -9.09
C GLY A 338 0.01 8.29 -8.59
N TRP A 339 -0.27 8.09 -7.30
CA TRP A 339 -0.71 6.79 -6.77
C TRP A 339 -1.99 6.31 -7.48
N PRO A 340 -2.14 5.00 -7.81
CA PRO A 340 -1.22 3.90 -7.55
C PRO A 340 -0.18 3.65 -8.65
N CYS A 341 -0.21 4.45 -9.70
CA CYS A 341 0.68 4.29 -10.85
C CYS A 341 2.13 4.70 -10.52
N TYR A 342 2.31 5.62 -9.57
CA TYR A 342 3.59 6.05 -9.05
C TYR A 342 3.64 5.84 -7.53
N GLU A 343 4.83 5.51 -7.03
CA GLU A 343 5.20 5.47 -5.61
C GLU A 343 6.60 6.09 -5.50
N GLY A 344 6.70 7.11 -4.67
CA GLY A 344 7.83 8.01 -4.56
C GLY A 344 8.24 8.58 -5.93
N PRO A 345 9.52 8.48 -6.32
CA PRO A 345 9.99 9.05 -7.58
C PRO A 345 9.73 8.17 -8.81
N GLY A 346 9.12 6.99 -8.67
CA GLY A 346 9.11 5.95 -9.69
C GLY A 346 7.72 5.38 -10.00
N ARG A 347 7.63 4.65 -11.11
CA ARG A 347 6.42 3.86 -11.42
C ARG A 347 6.32 2.67 -10.47
N THR A 348 5.10 2.38 -10.03
CA THR A 348 4.82 1.22 -9.21
C THR A 348 4.81 -0.03 -10.07
N ALA A 349 5.85 -0.86 -9.95
CA ALA A 349 6.08 -2.01 -10.85
C ALA A 349 4.90 -3.00 -10.88
N ALA A 350 4.19 -3.17 -9.76
CA ALA A 350 3.03 -4.05 -9.71
C ALA A 350 1.86 -3.53 -10.55
N TYR A 351 1.57 -2.22 -10.52
CA TYR A 351 0.51 -1.61 -11.34
C TYR A 351 0.90 -1.45 -12.81
N ASP A 352 2.18 -1.16 -13.11
CA ASP A 352 2.72 -1.16 -14.49
C ASP A 352 2.58 -2.56 -15.12
N ALA A 353 2.81 -3.64 -14.37
CA ALA A 353 2.61 -5.01 -14.85
C ALA A 353 1.15 -5.34 -15.19
N LEU A 354 0.17 -4.63 -14.61
CA LEU A 354 -1.24 -4.84 -14.88
C LEU A 354 -1.67 -4.32 -16.26
N ASN A 355 -0.97 -3.29 -16.79
CA ASN A 355 -1.27 -2.63 -18.07
C ASN A 355 -2.68 -1.97 -18.09
N LEU A 356 -3.01 -1.27 -17.00
CA LEU A 356 -4.29 -0.59 -16.80
C LEU A 356 -4.32 0.74 -17.57
N ASN A 357 -5.41 1.03 -18.29
CA ASN A 357 -5.55 2.23 -19.11
C ASN A 357 -5.30 3.52 -18.31
N LEU A 358 -5.80 3.61 -17.07
CA LEU A 358 -5.60 4.77 -16.19
C LEU A 358 -4.11 5.08 -15.95
N CYS A 359 -3.31 4.04 -15.70
CA CYS A 359 -1.87 4.16 -15.48
C CYS A 359 -1.11 4.33 -16.79
N GLU A 360 -1.41 3.56 -17.84
CA GLU A 360 -0.74 3.71 -19.13
C GLU A 360 -0.92 5.11 -19.73
N ASN A 361 -2.11 5.70 -19.58
CA ASN A 361 -2.37 7.08 -20.00
C ASN A 361 -1.56 8.09 -19.18
N LEU A 362 -1.39 7.86 -17.87
CA LEU A 362 -0.60 8.73 -17.00
C LEU A 362 0.90 8.62 -17.33
N TYR A 363 1.38 7.40 -17.56
CA TYR A 363 2.73 7.10 -18.03
C TYR A 363 3.04 7.76 -19.37
N ALA A 364 2.09 7.73 -20.30
CA ALA A 364 2.23 8.35 -21.62
C ALA A 364 2.26 9.89 -21.55
N ALA A 365 1.59 10.49 -20.56
CA ALA A 365 1.65 11.93 -20.31
C ALA A 365 3.02 12.40 -19.77
N GLY A 366 3.87 11.47 -19.31
CA GLY A 366 5.22 11.73 -18.82
C GLY A 366 5.26 12.09 -17.34
N THR A 367 6.46 12.11 -16.76
CA THR A 367 6.66 12.32 -15.31
C THR A 367 6.23 13.71 -14.83
N SER A 368 6.08 14.69 -15.72
CA SER A 368 5.54 16.02 -15.38
C SER A 368 4.02 16.02 -15.16
N ALA A 369 3.33 14.92 -15.47
CA ALA A 369 1.89 14.78 -15.23
C ALA A 369 1.55 14.51 -13.75
N VAL A 370 2.56 14.15 -12.95
CA VAL A 370 2.47 13.93 -11.51
C VAL A 370 3.36 14.94 -10.79
N ALA A 371 2.91 15.39 -9.62
CA ALA A 371 3.74 16.17 -8.71
C ALA A 371 4.78 15.23 -8.09
N THR A 372 6.02 15.70 -8.00
CA THR A 372 7.07 14.96 -7.28
C THR A 372 6.91 15.25 -5.80
N PRO A 373 7.01 14.23 -4.92
CA PRO A 373 7.03 14.46 -3.49
C PRO A 373 8.14 15.42 -3.09
N TYR A 374 7.89 16.22 -2.05
CA TYR A 374 8.88 17.14 -1.52
C TYR A 374 10.04 16.38 -0.87
N TYR A 375 9.70 15.29 -0.17
CA TYR A 375 10.65 14.37 0.43
C TYR A 375 10.10 12.95 0.38
N THR A 376 10.98 11.97 0.19
CA THR A 376 10.64 10.54 0.25
C THR A 376 11.68 9.83 1.09
N TYR A 377 11.27 8.88 1.93
CA TYR A 377 12.21 8.06 2.70
C TYR A 377 11.95 6.57 2.54
N ASP A 378 13.03 5.80 2.41
CA ASP A 378 12.99 4.35 2.12
C ASP A 378 12.68 3.58 3.40
N HIS A 379 11.72 2.66 3.36
CA HIS A 379 11.36 1.81 4.48
C HIS A 379 12.56 1.12 5.14
N THR A 380 13.58 0.77 4.36
CA THR A 380 14.76 0.01 4.82
C THR A 380 15.95 0.88 5.23
N ALA A 381 15.83 2.21 5.16
CA ALA A 381 16.90 3.13 5.49
C ALA A 381 16.55 4.02 6.67
N HIS A 382 17.54 4.29 7.52
CA HIS A 382 17.47 5.35 8.51
C HIS A 382 17.39 6.73 7.83
N ILE A 383 16.63 7.64 8.43
CA ILE A 383 16.49 9.04 7.95
C ILE A 383 17.69 9.85 8.42
N VAL A 384 18.06 9.72 9.69
CA VAL A 384 19.19 10.41 10.30
C VAL A 384 20.30 9.41 10.66
N THR A 385 21.56 9.79 10.42
CA THR A 385 22.70 8.93 10.77
C THR A 385 22.82 8.78 12.29
N GLY A 386 22.85 7.54 12.77
CA GLY A 386 23.03 7.23 14.19
C GLY A 386 21.76 7.28 15.04
N GLU A 387 20.58 7.40 14.41
CA GLU A 387 19.30 7.28 15.11
C GLU A 387 19.05 5.83 15.58
N THR A 388 18.18 5.68 16.57
CA THR A 388 17.80 4.40 17.19
C THR A 388 16.46 3.87 16.67
N CYS A 389 15.83 4.59 15.74
CA CYS A 389 14.55 4.25 15.13
C CYS A 389 14.61 2.91 14.41
N SER A 390 13.55 2.10 14.49
CA SER A 390 13.44 0.91 13.65
C SER A 390 13.37 1.30 12.17
N THR A 391 13.73 0.36 11.29
CA THR A 391 13.59 0.49 9.84
C THR A 391 12.60 -0.57 9.37
N GLY A 392 12.66 -1.05 8.14
CA GLY A 392 11.95 -2.24 7.67
C GLY A 392 10.43 -2.13 7.50
N SER A 393 9.79 -1.16 8.14
CA SER A 393 8.39 -0.77 8.00
C SER A 393 8.29 0.74 8.23
N SER A 394 7.28 1.38 7.70
CA SER A 394 7.07 2.82 7.87
C SER A 394 5.58 3.16 7.74
N SER A 395 5.18 4.20 8.45
CA SER A 395 3.86 4.79 8.36
C SER A 395 3.93 6.23 8.87
N ILE A 396 4.04 7.19 7.96
CA ILE A 396 3.99 8.61 8.33
C ILE A 396 2.62 8.93 8.94
N SER A 397 2.61 9.28 10.22
CA SER A 397 1.40 9.22 11.06
C SER A 397 1.20 10.45 11.92
N GLY A 398 2.16 11.38 11.95
CA GLY A 398 2.07 12.66 12.64
C GLY A 398 2.76 13.74 11.83
N MET A 399 2.18 14.95 11.82
CA MET A 399 2.74 16.11 11.13
C MET A 399 2.28 17.38 11.83
N SER A 400 3.20 18.32 12.05
CA SER A 400 2.87 19.67 12.53
C SER A 400 4.00 20.64 12.18
N PHE A 401 3.65 21.82 11.68
CA PHE A 401 4.58 22.95 11.65
C PHE A 401 4.76 23.53 13.05
N TYR A 402 5.96 24.04 13.31
CA TYR A 402 6.28 24.76 14.52
C TYR A 402 6.66 26.20 14.18
N GLU A 403 5.98 27.18 14.78
CA GLU A 403 6.31 28.59 14.60
C GLU A 403 5.98 29.38 15.88
N ASN A 404 6.69 30.48 16.14
CA ASN A 404 6.39 31.44 17.20
C ASN A 404 6.26 30.83 18.62
N GLY A 405 6.91 29.68 18.85
CA GLY A 405 6.92 29.02 20.15
C GLY A 405 8.18 29.34 20.97
N ASN A 406 8.39 28.56 22.03
CA ASN A 406 9.49 28.78 22.98
C ASN A 406 10.76 27.98 22.67
N TYR A 407 10.75 27.12 21.64
CA TYR A 407 11.89 26.28 21.26
C TYR A 407 13.06 27.10 20.70
N PRO A 408 14.27 26.51 20.59
CA PRO A 408 15.40 27.18 19.96
C PRO A 408 15.04 27.75 18.59
N PRO A 409 15.57 28.93 18.20
CA PRO A 409 15.21 29.62 16.96
C PRO A 409 15.41 28.79 15.68
N GLU A 410 16.27 27.76 15.69
CA GLU A 410 16.45 26.84 14.58
C GLU A 410 15.21 25.98 14.26
N TYR A 411 14.30 25.79 15.22
CA TYR A 411 13.04 25.07 15.02
C TYR A 411 11.90 25.96 14.48
N ASP A 412 12.08 27.28 14.47
CA ASP A 412 11.06 28.22 13.97
C ASP A 412 10.86 28.05 12.45
N GLY A 413 9.68 27.61 12.05
CA GLY A 413 9.35 27.21 10.67
C GLY A 413 9.71 25.76 10.32
N ALA A 414 10.13 24.93 11.28
CA ALA A 414 10.39 23.51 11.06
C ALA A 414 9.10 22.72 10.85
N LEU A 415 9.18 21.67 10.03
CA LEU A 415 8.13 20.66 9.91
C LEU A 415 8.49 19.46 10.78
N PHE A 416 7.73 19.24 11.85
CA PHE A 416 7.82 18.02 12.64
C PHE A 416 6.97 16.94 11.98
N PHE A 417 7.51 15.72 11.91
CA PHE A 417 6.78 14.56 11.41
C PHE A 417 7.18 13.31 12.18
N SER A 418 6.23 12.40 12.35
CA SER A 418 6.45 11.14 13.05
C SER A 418 6.05 9.95 12.20
N ASP A 419 6.67 8.82 12.50
CA ASP A 419 6.35 7.53 11.89
C ASP A 419 6.00 6.51 12.97
N TYR A 420 4.79 5.97 12.89
CA TYR A 420 4.24 5.05 13.88
C TYR A 420 5.02 3.74 13.95
N SER A 421 5.31 3.13 12.80
CA SER A 421 6.03 1.84 12.74
C SER A 421 7.49 1.98 13.17
N ARG A 422 8.12 3.13 12.88
CA ARG A 422 9.49 3.42 13.29
C ARG A 422 9.64 3.88 14.73
N GLN A 423 8.51 4.20 15.38
CA GLN A 423 8.45 4.74 16.74
C GLN A 423 9.32 5.98 16.94
N CYS A 424 9.32 6.88 15.95
CA CYS A 424 10.19 8.06 15.93
C CYS A 424 9.48 9.32 15.45
N THR A 425 9.97 10.45 15.95
CA THR A 425 9.61 11.81 15.53
C THR A 425 10.87 12.54 15.11
N TRP A 426 10.83 13.19 13.96
CA TRP A 426 11.89 14.03 13.42
C TRP A 426 11.42 15.47 13.26
N ALA A 427 12.38 16.39 13.19
CA ALA A 427 12.17 17.76 12.76
C ALA A 427 12.94 18.02 11.46
N MET A 428 12.24 18.44 10.41
CA MET A 428 12.83 18.94 9.18
C MET A 428 13.02 20.46 9.32
N LEU A 429 14.24 20.87 9.68
CA LEU A 429 14.58 22.26 9.99
C LEU A 429 14.54 23.14 8.74
N PRO A 430 14.24 24.44 8.86
CA PRO A 430 14.20 25.35 7.72
C PRO A 430 15.58 25.53 7.04
N GLY A 431 15.53 25.58 5.72
CA GLY A 431 16.61 25.99 4.83
C GLY A 431 16.78 27.50 4.78
N THR A 432 17.75 27.97 3.98
CA THR A 432 17.98 29.41 3.77
C THR A 432 16.84 30.12 3.04
N ASN A 433 15.95 29.36 2.40
CA ASN A 433 14.72 29.82 1.75
C ASN A 433 13.50 29.81 2.70
N GLY A 434 13.69 29.45 3.97
CA GLY A 434 12.62 29.35 4.98
C GLY A 434 11.69 28.13 4.83
N LEU A 435 11.96 27.22 3.89
CA LEU A 435 11.21 25.97 3.75
C LEU A 435 11.88 24.85 4.55
N PRO A 436 11.12 23.87 5.08
CA PRO A 436 11.70 22.64 5.63
C PRO A 436 12.74 22.05 4.65
N ASP A 437 13.96 21.81 5.09
CA ASP A 437 15.06 21.35 4.23
C ASP A 437 15.32 19.85 4.46
N PRO A 438 15.09 18.98 3.45
CA PRO A 438 15.37 17.55 3.57
C PRO A 438 16.83 17.21 3.90
N ALA A 439 17.77 18.14 3.68
CA ALA A 439 19.17 17.97 4.07
C ALA A 439 19.44 18.29 5.56
N LYS A 440 18.44 18.79 6.29
CA LYS A 440 18.53 19.21 7.70
C LYS A 440 17.48 18.53 8.59
N ILE A 441 17.25 17.25 8.35
CA ILE A 441 16.39 16.46 9.23
C ILE A 441 17.19 16.03 10.46
N VAL A 442 16.60 16.22 11.65
CA VAL A 442 17.17 15.81 12.93
C VAL A 442 16.22 14.89 13.67
N ASN A 443 16.76 13.91 14.40
CA ASN A 443 15.97 13.09 15.33
C ASN A 443 15.49 13.97 16.49
N PHE A 444 14.21 13.83 16.87
CA PHE A 444 13.60 14.65 17.91
C PHE A 444 13.03 13.82 19.07
N ALA A 445 12.37 12.70 18.80
CA ALA A 445 11.92 11.79 19.86
C ALA A 445 11.87 10.36 19.33
N SER A 446 12.02 9.37 20.21
CA SER A 446 12.03 7.95 19.84
C SER A 446 11.51 7.07 20.97
N GLY A 447 10.91 5.92 20.64
CA GLY A 447 10.54 4.88 21.59
C GLY A 447 9.04 4.59 21.68
N TYR A 448 8.20 5.28 20.92
CA TYR A 448 6.76 5.04 20.84
C TYR A 448 6.17 5.49 19.50
N GLY A 449 5.06 4.85 19.09
CA GLY A 449 4.31 5.19 17.88
C GLY A 449 3.39 6.39 18.10
N THR A 450 3.56 7.45 17.30
CA THR A 450 2.76 8.68 17.40
C THR A 450 1.72 8.76 16.28
N THR A 451 0.47 9.11 16.56
CA THR A 451 -0.61 9.25 15.56
C THR A 451 -1.07 10.69 15.32
N ARG A 452 -0.54 11.65 16.07
CA ARG A 452 -0.80 13.09 15.88
C ARG A 452 0.33 13.88 16.52
N LEU A 453 0.77 14.93 15.81
CA LEU A 453 1.57 16.02 16.36
C LEU A 453 0.72 17.28 16.31
N GLN A 454 0.83 18.15 17.30
CA GLN A 454 0.18 19.46 17.27
C GLN A 454 0.88 20.45 18.20
N GLN A 455 1.17 21.64 17.71
CA GLN A 455 1.59 22.75 18.57
C GLN A 455 0.39 23.24 19.41
N GLY A 456 0.56 23.26 20.73
CA GLY A 456 -0.44 23.78 21.66
C GLY A 456 -0.34 25.30 21.84
N PRO A 457 -1.33 25.94 22.49
CA PRO A 457 -1.41 27.40 22.64
C PRO A 457 -0.28 28.02 23.46
N GLY A 458 0.42 27.22 24.28
CA GLY A 458 1.61 27.65 25.03
C GLY A 458 2.91 27.68 24.21
N GLY A 459 2.86 27.28 22.93
CA GLY A 459 4.02 27.21 22.04
C GLY A 459 4.80 25.89 22.09
N ASP A 460 4.39 24.94 22.93
CA ASP A 460 4.98 23.60 23.02
C ASP A 460 4.34 22.63 22.02
N LEU A 461 5.10 21.61 21.61
CA LEU A 461 4.62 20.54 20.75
C LEU A 461 4.03 19.39 21.59
N PHE A 462 2.89 18.86 21.16
CA PHE A 462 2.24 17.71 21.76
C PHE A 462 2.22 16.53 20.79
N ALA A 463 2.26 15.32 21.34
CA ALA A 463 2.18 14.06 20.60
C ALA A 463 1.10 13.14 21.19
N VAL A 464 0.37 12.44 20.33
CA VAL A 464 -0.55 11.37 20.73
C VAL A 464 0.15 10.03 20.62
N ASP A 465 0.45 9.41 21.76
CA ASP A 465 1.03 8.08 21.87
C ASP A 465 -0.10 7.04 21.91
N TYR A 466 -0.32 6.43 20.75
CA TYR A 466 -1.48 5.58 20.49
C TYR A 466 -1.46 4.27 21.28
N ASP A 467 -0.30 3.61 21.34
CA ASP A 467 -0.18 2.27 21.93
C ASP A 467 -0.26 2.30 23.46
N ASN A 468 0.26 3.36 24.07
CA ASN A 468 0.25 3.51 25.53
C ASN A 468 -0.95 4.31 26.04
N GLY A 469 -1.79 4.86 25.15
CA GLY A 469 -2.98 5.60 25.54
C GLY A 469 -2.65 6.91 26.26
N ARG A 470 -1.68 7.68 25.72
CA ARG A 470 -1.15 8.89 26.35
C ARG A 470 -1.16 10.10 25.42
N VAL A 471 -1.22 11.29 26.01
CA VAL A 471 -0.83 12.54 25.35
C VAL A 471 0.44 13.05 26.00
N LEU A 472 1.46 13.31 25.19
CA LEU A 472 2.77 13.80 25.60
C LEU A 472 2.93 15.26 25.23
N ARG A 473 3.72 16.00 26.01
CA ARG A 473 4.12 17.39 25.77
C ARG A 473 5.65 17.46 25.82
N TYR A 474 6.25 18.10 24.83
CA TYR A 474 7.68 18.40 24.84
C TYR A 474 7.89 19.83 25.31
N VAL A 475 8.73 20.03 26.32
CA VAL A 475 8.99 21.33 26.93
C VAL A 475 10.45 21.70 26.69
N TYR A 476 10.72 22.98 26.42
CA TYR A 476 12.09 23.49 26.23
C TYR A 476 12.41 24.62 27.21
N SER A 477 13.65 24.64 27.70
CA SER A 477 14.23 25.77 28.41
C SER A 477 15.72 25.92 28.10
N ALA A 478 16.15 27.16 27.82
CA ALA A 478 17.55 27.48 27.53
C ALA A 478 18.41 27.69 28.79
N THR A 479 17.77 27.89 29.95
CA THR A 479 18.46 28.22 31.21
C THR A 479 18.30 27.14 32.27
N ASN A 480 17.10 26.56 32.36
CA ASN A 480 16.75 25.57 33.36
C ASN A 480 15.45 24.88 32.96
N ASN A 481 15.54 23.63 32.55
CA ASN A 481 14.42 22.76 32.28
C ASN A 481 13.80 22.34 33.60
N PRO A 482 12.48 22.50 33.79
CA PRO A 482 11.85 21.94 34.98
C PRO A 482 12.14 20.43 35.04
N PRO A 483 12.49 19.89 36.21
CA PRO A 483 12.82 18.49 36.33
C PRO A 483 11.58 17.64 36.05
N THR A 484 11.77 16.46 35.47
CA THR A 484 10.70 15.48 35.31
C THR A 484 10.63 14.65 36.58
N ALA A 485 9.55 14.84 37.34
CA ALA A 485 9.24 14.02 38.51
C ALA A 485 8.83 12.61 38.07
N VAL A 486 9.39 11.60 38.72
CA VAL A 486 9.01 10.20 38.55
C VAL A 486 8.81 9.59 39.93
N ILE A 487 7.69 8.88 40.10
CA ILE A 487 7.41 8.09 41.30
C ILE A 487 7.39 6.62 40.88
N ASP A 488 8.25 5.82 41.49
CA ASP A 488 8.04 4.39 41.59
C ASP A 488 7.48 4.07 42.99
N ALA A 489 6.48 3.18 43.05
CA ALA A 489 5.80 2.83 44.29
C ALA A 489 5.69 1.30 44.40
N ASP A 490 6.42 0.71 45.35
CA ASP A 490 6.48 -0.73 45.54
C ASP A 490 6.12 -1.14 46.99
N PRO A 491 5.03 -1.91 47.20
CA PRO A 491 3.99 -2.23 46.23
C PRO A 491 2.98 -1.07 46.07
N SER A 492 2.44 -0.86 44.86
CA SER A 492 1.40 0.16 44.60
C SER A 492 -0.03 -0.29 44.97
N SER A 493 -0.18 -1.54 45.42
CA SER A 493 -1.45 -2.12 45.86
C SER A 493 -1.21 -3.30 46.82
N GLY A 494 -2.23 -3.69 47.59
CA GLY A 494 -2.15 -4.85 48.48
C GLY A 494 -3.04 -4.75 49.73
N PRO A 495 -2.96 -5.72 50.65
CA PRO A 495 -3.81 -5.77 51.85
C PRO A 495 -3.50 -4.64 52.85
N THR A 496 -4.51 -4.23 53.62
CA THR A 496 -4.31 -3.29 54.74
C THR A 496 -3.82 -4.01 56.02
N PRO A 497 -2.83 -3.48 56.77
CA PRO A 497 -2.09 -2.25 56.48
C PRO A 497 -1.04 -2.46 55.37
N LEU A 498 -0.97 -1.50 54.44
CA LEU A 498 -0.08 -1.56 53.28
C LEU A 498 1.12 -0.62 53.51
N THR A 499 2.31 -1.18 53.61
CA THR A 499 3.55 -0.39 53.65
C THR A 499 4.11 -0.29 52.25
N VAL A 500 4.22 0.93 51.74
CA VAL A 500 4.71 1.24 50.39
C VAL A 500 6.07 1.92 50.50
N THR A 501 7.02 1.47 49.69
CA THR A 501 8.27 2.19 49.44
C THR A 501 8.07 3.05 48.20
N PHE A 502 8.20 4.36 48.36
CA PHE A 502 8.19 5.31 47.27
C PHE A 502 9.62 5.67 46.91
N ASP A 503 9.97 5.53 45.65
CA ASP A 503 11.27 5.87 45.09
C ASP A 503 11.14 6.95 44.02
N GLY A 504 11.68 8.12 44.32
CA GLY A 504 11.74 9.25 43.40
C GLY A 504 13.02 9.30 42.57
N THR A 505 13.96 8.38 42.74
CA THR A 505 15.33 8.48 42.17
C THR A 505 15.39 8.40 40.64
N ALA A 506 14.34 7.90 39.98
CA ALA A 506 14.20 7.95 38.53
C ALA A 506 13.83 9.35 38.00
N SER A 507 13.47 10.28 38.91
CA SER A 507 13.31 11.70 38.56
C SER A 507 14.62 12.23 38.02
N ASN A 508 14.54 13.01 36.96
CA ASN A 508 15.71 13.53 36.29
C ASN A 508 15.51 14.98 35.91
N ASP A 509 16.65 15.64 35.75
CA ASP A 509 16.74 16.98 35.22
C ASP A 509 17.47 16.91 33.87
N ALA A 510 16.89 17.52 32.83
CA ALA A 510 17.47 17.47 31.49
C ALA A 510 18.81 18.22 31.40
N ASP A 511 19.06 19.16 32.32
CA ASP A 511 20.31 19.91 32.42
C ASP A 511 21.33 19.21 33.34
N GLY A 512 20.91 18.12 34.00
CA GLY A 512 21.74 17.32 34.91
C GLY A 512 21.89 17.93 36.31
N ASP A 513 21.01 18.85 36.69
CA ASP A 513 21.04 19.50 37.99
C ASP A 513 20.72 18.55 39.15
N ALA A 514 21.24 18.89 40.33
CA ALA A 514 20.92 18.17 41.56
C ALA A 514 19.47 18.44 41.98
N LEU A 515 18.74 17.37 42.29
CA LEU A 515 17.33 17.43 42.68
C LEU A 515 17.13 17.41 44.19
N THR A 516 16.12 18.13 44.64
CA THR A 516 15.53 18.02 45.98
C THR A 516 14.12 17.45 45.87
N TYR A 517 13.69 16.69 46.86
CA TYR A 517 12.44 15.93 46.86
C TYR A 517 11.53 16.46 47.97
N ALA A 518 10.24 16.53 47.71
CA ALA A 518 9.21 16.86 48.69
C ALA A 518 7.98 16.00 48.40
N TRP A 519 7.51 15.23 49.39
CA TRP A 519 6.41 14.28 49.24
C TRP A 519 5.14 14.75 49.93
N ASP A 520 4.00 14.49 49.29
CA ASP A 520 2.63 14.55 49.82
C ASP A 520 2.10 13.09 49.77
N LEU A 521 2.14 12.38 50.88
CA LEU A 521 1.79 10.96 51.03
C LEU A 521 0.41 10.77 51.67
N ASP A 522 -0.18 11.81 52.27
CA ASP A 522 -1.51 11.75 52.87
C ASP A 522 -2.60 12.48 52.07
N ASN A 523 -2.22 13.10 50.94
CA ASN A 523 -3.09 13.81 50.00
C ASN A 523 -3.79 15.03 50.61
N ASP A 524 -3.16 15.72 51.56
CA ASP A 524 -3.65 17.00 52.09
C ASP A 524 -3.28 18.21 51.19
N GLY A 525 -2.44 17.97 50.18
CA GLY A 525 -1.96 18.98 49.22
C GLY A 525 -0.73 19.76 49.70
N GLN A 526 -0.13 19.39 50.83
CA GLN A 526 1.14 19.90 51.34
C GLN A 526 2.25 18.87 51.05
N TYR A 527 3.40 19.34 50.59
CA TYR A 527 4.56 18.50 50.30
C TYR A 527 5.54 18.47 51.49
N ASP A 528 5.06 18.11 52.69
CA ASP A 528 5.82 18.19 53.94
C ASP A 528 6.06 16.85 54.65
N ASP A 529 5.62 15.73 54.06
CA ASP A 529 5.75 14.39 54.68
C ASP A 529 7.18 13.85 54.69
N SER A 530 7.96 14.14 53.66
CA SER A 530 9.36 13.70 53.55
C SER A 530 10.13 14.49 52.51
N THR A 531 11.45 14.59 52.72
CA THR A 531 12.41 15.14 51.74
C THR A 531 13.42 14.13 51.23
N ALA A 532 13.28 12.85 51.60
CA ALA A 532 14.17 11.79 51.12
C ALA A 532 13.83 11.42 49.68
N SER A 533 14.85 11.07 48.87
CA SER A 533 14.63 10.56 47.51
C SER A 533 13.89 9.22 47.49
N THR A 534 13.96 8.47 48.59
CA THR A 534 13.22 7.23 48.83
C THR A 534 12.60 7.28 50.23
N VAL A 535 11.32 6.98 50.37
CA VAL A 535 10.57 7.06 51.63
C VAL A 535 9.63 5.86 51.78
N GLN A 536 9.40 5.41 53.02
CA GLN A 536 8.36 4.41 53.32
C GLN A 536 7.19 5.07 54.03
N HIS A 537 5.97 4.70 53.63
CA HIS A 537 4.75 5.12 54.30
C HIS A 537 3.79 3.92 54.45
N THR A 538 3.09 3.85 55.58
CA THR A 538 2.16 2.77 55.88
C THR A 538 0.72 3.29 55.89
N TYR A 539 -0.05 2.90 54.88
CA TYR A 539 -1.46 3.18 54.80
C TYR A 539 -2.27 2.15 55.61
N THR A 540 -3.08 2.63 56.56
CA THR A 540 -3.93 1.76 57.40
C THR A 540 -5.40 1.79 57.00
N THR A 541 -5.81 2.78 56.21
CA THR A 541 -7.20 2.97 55.79
C THR A 541 -7.40 2.32 54.43
N SER A 542 -8.43 1.49 54.30
CA SER A 542 -8.80 0.90 53.01
C SER A 542 -9.32 1.96 52.05
N GLY A 543 -8.97 1.82 50.77
CA GLY A 543 -9.38 2.72 49.69
C GLY A 543 -8.20 3.18 48.85
N ALA A 544 -8.48 3.98 47.82
CA ALA A 544 -7.45 4.65 47.04
C ALA A 544 -6.83 5.79 47.86
N ALA A 545 -5.51 5.75 48.04
CA ALA A 545 -4.71 6.86 48.54
C ALA A 545 -3.94 7.49 47.38
N ILE A 546 -3.69 8.79 47.44
CA ILE A 546 -2.92 9.50 46.40
C ILE A 546 -1.60 9.91 47.05
N ALA A 547 -0.50 9.60 46.37
CA ALA A 547 0.82 10.09 46.73
C ALA A 547 1.32 11.01 45.61
N ARG A 548 1.92 12.14 45.98
CA ARG A 548 2.55 13.08 45.06
C ARG A 548 4.00 13.31 45.43
N LEU A 549 4.81 13.51 44.42
CA LEU A 549 6.18 13.94 44.53
C LEU A 549 6.31 15.27 43.83
N LYS A 550 6.95 16.23 44.50
CA LYS A 550 7.49 17.42 43.90
C LYS A 550 9.01 17.33 43.91
N VAL A 551 9.63 17.39 42.75
CA VAL A 551 11.08 17.57 42.63
C VAL A 551 11.39 19.01 42.26
N THR A 552 12.45 19.55 42.86
CA THR A 552 12.92 20.91 42.61
C THR A 552 14.41 20.87 42.30
N ASP A 553 14.80 21.47 41.18
CA ASP A 553 16.20 21.59 40.78
C ASP A 553 16.93 22.71 41.56
N SER A 554 18.22 22.88 41.28
CA SER A 554 19.06 23.86 41.96
C SER A 554 18.83 25.32 41.55
N HIS A 555 18.12 25.54 40.44
CA HIS A 555 17.74 26.86 39.90
C HIS A 555 16.27 27.23 40.22
N GLY A 556 15.55 26.36 40.94
CA GLY A 556 14.20 26.58 41.43
C GLY A 556 13.08 26.13 40.48
N GLY A 557 13.39 25.47 39.37
CA GLY A 557 12.38 24.79 38.55
C GLY A 557 11.82 23.58 39.27
N THR A 558 10.56 23.25 38.99
CA THR A 558 9.84 22.19 39.71
C THR A 558 9.05 21.29 38.78
N GLY A 559 9.08 20.00 39.03
CA GLY A 559 8.19 19.01 38.43
C GLY A 559 7.37 18.31 39.51
N THR A 560 6.16 17.88 39.14
CA THR A 560 5.30 17.10 40.01
C THR A 560 4.87 15.81 39.34
N ALA A 561 4.85 14.72 40.12
CA ALA A 561 4.28 13.45 39.73
C ALA A 561 3.22 13.04 40.76
N THR A 562 2.24 12.27 40.32
CA THR A 562 1.17 11.73 41.16
C THR A 562 1.05 10.24 40.88
N THR A 563 0.86 9.43 41.92
CA THR A 563 0.54 8.01 41.81
C THR A 563 -0.58 7.65 42.78
N GLN A 564 -1.43 6.70 42.39
CA GLN A 564 -2.50 6.18 43.23
C GLN A 564 -2.05 4.86 43.86
N ILE A 565 -2.25 4.72 45.17
CA ILE A 565 -2.03 3.50 45.94
C ILE A 565 -3.37 2.87 46.28
N ASN A 566 -3.53 1.58 45.95
CA ASN A 566 -4.77 0.86 46.16
C ASN A 566 -4.68 -0.01 47.43
N VAL A 567 -5.17 0.52 48.56
CA VAL A 567 -5.05 -0.11 49.88
C VAL A 567 -6.24 -1.04 50.16
N ALA A 568 -5.93 -2.27 50.58
CA ALA A 568 -6.86 -3.40 50.72
C ALA A 568 -7.45 -3.92 49.39
N ASN A 569 -6.70 -3.80 48.30
CA ASN A 569 -7.04 -4.37 47.01
C ASN A 569 -5.75 -4.89 46.36
N THR A 570 -5.72 -6.14 45.92
CA THR A 570 -4.56 -6.75 45.28
C THR A 570 -4.86 -6.99 43.81
N ALA A 571 -3.89 -6.77 42.90
CA ALA A 571 -4.13 -7.04 41.48
C ALA A 571 -4.54 -8.50 41.22
N PRO A 572 -5.46 -8.74 40.26
CA PRO A 572 -5.90 -10.10 39.95
C PRO A 572 -4.77 -10.92 39.33
N THR A 573 -4.89 -12.25 39.34
CA THR A 573 -3.99 -13.15 38.60
C THR A 573 -4.73 -13.72 37.39
N ALA A 574 -4.32 -13.34 36.19
CA ALA A 574 -4.89 -13.81 34.92
C ALA A 574 -4.21 -15.10 34.44
N LEU A 575 -4.98 -15.97 33.77
CA LEU A 575 -4.49 -17.20 33.16
C LEU A 575 -5.19 -17.45 31.82
N ILE A 576 -4.40 -17.58 30.76
CA ILE A 576 -4.86 -18.12 29.47
C ILE A 576 -4.80 -19.65 29.54
N THR A 577 -5.96 -20.30 29.39
CA THR A 577 -6.08 -21.78 29.41
C THR A 577 -6.08 -22.38 28.01
N SER A 578 -6.51 -21.60 27.01
CA SER A 578 -6.46 -21.95 25.59
C SER A 578 -6.53 -20.65 24.76
N PRO A 579 -5.89 -20.57 23.59
CA PRO A 579 -4.94 -21.53 23.02
C PRO A 579 -3.59 -21.54 23.76
N GLY A 580 -2.83 -22.64 23.62
CA GLY A 580 -1.43 -22.69 24.04
C GLY A 580 -0.47 -22.27 22.93
N PRO A 581 0.83 -22.03 23.22
CA PRO A 581 1.81 -21.54 22.24
C PRO A 581 2.14 -22.53 21.12
N ALA A 582 1.76 -23.80 21.26
CA ALA A 582 1.90 -24.80 20.19
C ALA A 582 0.76 -24.75 19.15
N THR A 583 -0.30 -23.97 19.40
CA THR A 583 -1.39 -23.77 18.45
C THR A 583 -0.86 -22.97 17.26
N THR A 584 -0.98 -23.56 16.07
CA THR A 584 -0.66 -22.90 14.80
C THR A 584 -1.91 -22.67 13.98
N TRP A 585 -1.92 -21.60 13.19
CA TRP A 585 -3.11 -21.17 12.46
C TRP A 585 -2.85 -21.06 10.96
N LYS A 586 -3.89 -21.22 10.16
CA LYS A 586 -3.90 -20.74 8.76
C LYS A 586 -5.03 -19.72 8.63
N VAL A 587 -4.99 -18.91 7.57
CA VAL A 587 -6.05 -17.92 7.30
C VAL A 587 -7.41 -18.62 7.27
N GLY A 588 -8.38 -18.02 7.97
CA GLY A 588 -9.74 -18.54 8.09
C GLY A 588 -9.94 -19.64 9.15
N ASP A 589 -8.89 -20.08 9.86
CA ASP A 589 -9.09 -21.00 11.00
C ASP A 589 -9.89 -20.29 12.11
N THR A 590 -10.98 -20.90 12.58
CA THR A 590 -11.67 -20.44 13.80
C THR A 590 -10.95 -21.00 15.02
N ILE A 591 -10.45 -20.11 15.88
CA ILE A 591 -9.67 -20.46 17.07
C ILE A 591 -10.48 -20.11 18.31
N SER A 592 -10.68 -21.09 19.19
CA SER A 592 -11.31 -20.88 20.50
C SER A 592 -10.29 -20.39 21.52
N PHE A 593 -10.69 -19.39 22.30
CA PHE A 593 -9.93 -18.91 23.45
C PHE A 593 -10.72 -19.11 24.74
N ALA A 594 -9.98 -19.28 25.84
CA ALA A 594 -10.52 -19.36 27.19
C ALA A 594 -9.49 -18.92 28.21
N GLY A 595 -9.96 -18.23 29.25
CA GLY A 595 -9.13 -17.79 30.35
C GLY A 595 -9.93 -17.58 31.63
N THR A 596 -9.21 -17.47 32.72
CA THR A 596 -9.76 -17.24 34.06
C THR A 596 -8.91 -16.19 34.76
N ALA A 597 -9.49 -15.49 35.71
CA ALA A 597 -8.70 -14.71 36.66
C ALA A 597 -9.22 -14.93 38.08
N THR A 598 -8.30 -14.90 39.03
CA THR A 598 -8.61 -14.95 40.46
C THR A 598 -7.99 -13.76 41.15
N ASP A 599 -8.77 -13.15 42.03
CA ASP A 599 -8.44 -11.99 42.82
C ASP A 599 -8.47 -12.39 44.30
N PRO A 600 -7.48 -12.01 45.13
CA PRO A 600 -7.45 -12.39 46.55
C PRO A 600 -8.67 -11.91 47.34
N GLU A 601 -9.21 -10.74 47.01
CA GLU A 601 -10.33 -10.11 47.71
C GLU A 601 -11.70 -10.49 47.11
N GLN A 602 -11.77 -10.72 45.79
CA GLN A 602 -13.02 -10.97 45.05
C GLN A 602 -13.22 -12.44 44.65
N GLY A 603 -12.21 -13.29 44.80
CA GLY A 603 -12.24 -14.68 44.33
C GLY A 603 -12.15 -14.77 42.80
N THR A 604 -12.89 -15.69 42.18
CA THR A 604 -12.89 -15.80 40.71
C THR A 604 -13.61 -14.62 40.08
N LEU A 605 -12.91 -13.87 39.22
CA LEU A 605 -13.51 -12.75 38.51
C LEU A 605 -14.51 -13.23 37.44
N PRO A 606 -15.63 -12.49 37.24
CA PRO A 606 -16.61 -12.83 36.21
C PRO A 606 -16.02 -12.60 34.80
N GLY A 607 -16.59 -13.24 33.78
CA GLY A 607 -16.13 -13.03 32.40
C GLY A 607 -16.19 -11.58 31.91
N SER A 608 -17.09 -10.76 32.48
CA SER A 608 -17.18 -9.31 32.19
C SER A 608 -15.96 -8.51 32.64
N ALA A 609 -15.11 -9.08 33.50
CA ALA A 609 -13.85 -8.49 33.96
C ALA A 609 -12.65 -8.91 33.09
N LEU A 610 -12.85 -9.75 32.06
CA LEU A 610 -11.80 -10.28 31.21
C LEU A 610 -11.94 -9.71 29.80
N THR A 611 -10.98 -8.89 29.41
CA THR A 611 -10.90 -8.30 28.07
C THR A 611 -9.74 -8.92 27.32
N TRP A 612 -9.95 -9.26 26.06
CA TRP A 612 -8.98 -9.87 25.16
C TRP A 612 -8.70 -8.93 24.01
N ALA A 613 -7.44 -8.83 23.59
CA ALA A 613 -7.05 -8.18 22.35
C ALA A 613 -6.44 -9.22 21.41
N LEU A 614 -6.93 -9.30 20.18
CA LEU A 614 -6.26 -10.01 19.09
C LEU A 614 -5.38 -9.01 18.35
N ILE A 615 -4.08 -9.26 18.32
CA ILE A 615 -3.08 -8.37 17.77
C ILE A 615 -2.34 -9.14 16.66
N MET A 616 -2.29 -8.57 15.46
CA MET A 616 -1.46 -9.07 14.37
C MET A 616 -0.11 -8.37 14.43
N HIS A 617 0.96 -9.14 14.52
CA HIS A 617 2.32 -8.65 14.36
C HIS A 617 2.81 -9.00 12.97
N HIS A 618 3.24 -8.01 12.20
CA HIS A 618 3.76 -8.19 10.85
C HIS A 618 5.19 -7.64 10.76
N CYS A 619 6.13 -8.47 10.29
CA CYS A 619 7.57 -8.26 10.44
C CYS A 619 8.38 -8.51 9.14
N PRO A 620 7.98 -7.98 7.98
CA PRO A 620 8.60 -8.33 6.69
C PRO A 620 10.07 -7.94 6.63
N SER A 621 10.44 -6.94 7.43
CA SER A 621 11.81 -6.61 7.81
C SER A 621 11.91 -6.30 9.31
N ASP A 622 11.13 -5.34 9.82
CA ASP A 622 10.97 -5.04 11.26
C ASP A 622 9.48 -5.10 11.64
N CYS A 623 9.20 -5.35 12.91
CA CYS A 623 7.84 -5.63 13.40
C CYS A 623 7.06 -4.36 13.73
N HIS A 624 5.81 -4.30 13.27
CA HIS A 624 4.77 -3.44 13.84
C HIS A 624 3.49 -4.27 14.04
N ALA A 625 2.52 -3.68 14.74
CA ALA A 625 1.32 -4.39 15.12
C ALA A 625 0.03 -3.63 14.79
N HIS A 626 -0.99 -4.38 14.41
CA HIS A 626 -2.36 -3.91 14.29
C HIS A 626 -3.22 -4.62 15.34
N GLN A 627 -3.94 -3.87 16.17
CA GLN A 627 -5.01 -4.44 16.97
C GLN A 627 -6.21 -4.73 16.08
N ILE A 628 -6.51 -6.02 15.91
CA ILE A 628 -7.52 -6.55 14.98
C ILE A 628 -8.93 -6.38 15.56
N THR A 629 -9.11 -6.75 16.83
CA THR A 629 -10.39 -6.71 17.55
C THR A 629 -10.13 -6.88 19.04
N THR A 630 -11.07 -6.41 19.85
CA THR A 630 -11.15 -6.65 21.28
C THR A 630 -12.42 -7.43 21.65
N MET A 631 -12.32 -8.35 22.59
CA MET A 631 -13.42 -9.23 23.00
C MET A 631 -13.53 -9.24 24.52
N THR A 632 -14.73 -9.44 25.07
CA THR A 632 -14.94 -9.54 26.53
C THR A 632 -15.59 -10.87 26.89
N GLY A 633 -15.09 -11.55 27.92
CA GLY A 633 -15.62 -12.82 28.38
C GLY A 633 -14.55 -13.81 28.85
N ALA A 634 -14.99 -14.86 29.55
CA ALA A 634 -14.11 -15.97 29.97
C ALA A 634 -13.70 -16.90 28.82
N SER A 635 -14.44 -16.88 27.71
CA SER A 635 -14.13 -17.67 26.51
C SER A 635 -14.84 -17.10 25.29
N GLY A 636 -14.35 -17.47 24.11
CA GLY A 636 -14.97 -17.12 22.84
C GLY A 636 -14.22 -17.74 21.66
N THR A 637 -14.45 -17.19 20.47
CA THR A 637 -13.74 -17.58 19.25
C THR A 637 -13.41 -16.37 18.42
N PHE A 638 -12.30 -16.43 17.68
CA PHE A 638 -12.00 -15.49 16.60
C PHE A 638 -11.59 -16.25 15.33
N THR A 639 -11.68 -15.60 14.19
CA THR A 639 -11.18 -16.13 12.92
C THR A 639 -9.79 -15.58 12.66
N ALA A 640 -8.83 -16.45 12.36
CA ALA A 640 -7.47 -16.04 12.04
C ALA A 640 -7.47 -15.19 10.75
N PRO A 641 -7.04 -13.92 10.81
CA PRO A 641 -7.11 -13.00 9.69
C PRO A 641 -6.09 -13.36 8.60
N ASP A 642 -6.30 -12.81 7.40
CA ASP A 642 -5.29 -12.83 6.34
C ASP A 642 -4.24 -11.74 6.58
N HIS A 643 -3.00 -12.04 6.24
CA HIS A 643 -1.86 -11.13 6.24
C HIS A 643 -0.70 -11.78 5.49
N GLU A 644 0.17 -10.99 4.88
CA GLU A 644 1.43 -11.48 4.33
C GLU A 644 2.37 -12.03 5.43
N TYR A 645 3.25 -12.95 5.03
CA TYR A 645 4.32 -13.48 5.87
C TYR A 645 5.60 -12.66 5.69
N PRO A 646 6.45 -12.49 6.73
CA PRO A 646 6.35 -12.97 8.12
C PRO A 646 5.39 -12.20 9.03
N SER A 647 4.50 -12.93 9.69
CA SER A 647 3.57 -12.38 10.69
C SER A 647 3.15 -13.46 11.71
N TYR A 648 2.65 -13.04 12.87
CA TYR A 648 2.10 -13.93 13.91
C TYR A 648 0.95 -13.25 14.65
N LEU A 649 0.13 -14.04 15.34
CA LEU A 649 -0.95 -13.51 16.19
C LEU A 649 -0.49 -13.48 17.64
N GLU A 650 -0.78 -12.40 18.35
CA GLU A 650 -0.77 -12.33 19.80
C GLU A 650 -2.21 -12.27 20.29
N LEU A 651 -2.57 -13.15 21.21
CA LEU A 651 -3.80 -13.05 21.96
C LEU A 651 -3.48 -12.62 23.39
N ARG A 652 -3.89 -11.41 23.75
CA ARG A 652 -3.59 -10.76 25.03
C ARG A 652 -4.83 -10.67 25.91
N LEU A 653 -4.83 -11.34 27.06
CA LEU A 653 -5.85 -11.25 28.11
C LEU A 653 -5.46 -10.18 29.13
N THR A 654 -6.37 -9.26 29.40
CA THR A 654 -6.33 -8.31 30.51
C THR A 654 -7.48 -8.65 31.47
N ALA A 655 -7.16 -9.02 32.70
CA ALA A 655 -8.14 -9.14 33.77
C ALA A 655 -8.19 -7.84 34.58
N ARG A 656 -9.37 -7.31 34.86
CA ARG A 656 -9.56 -6.11 35.69
C ARG A 656 -10.46 -6.37 36.87
N ASP A 657 -10.00 -6.07 38.07
CA ASP A 657 -10.81 -6.21 39.28
C ASP A 657 -11.80 -5.03 39.46
N SER A 658 -12.68 -5.11 40.48
CA SER A 658 -13.62 -4.00 40.77
C SER A 658 -12.98 -2.70 41.27
N GLY A 659 -11.72 -2.75 41.75
CA GLY A 659 -10.92 -1.60 42.17
C GLY A 659 -10.12 -0.96 41.02
N GLY A 660 -10.17 -1.55 39.82
CA GLY A 660 -9.49 -1.07 38.63
C GLY A 660 -8.08 -1.62 38.41
N LEU A 661 -7.53 -2.47 39.28
CA LEU A 661 -6.21 -3.09 39.06
C LEU A 661 -6.30 -4.18 37.99
N THR A 662 -5.18 -4.42 37.30
CA THR A 662 -5.13 -5.37 36.18
C THR A 662 -3.94 -6.31 36.22
N ASP A 663 -4.11 -7.50 35.66
CA ASP A 663 -3.00 -8.38 35.22
C ASP A 663 -3.19 -8.73 33.75
N VAL A 664 -2.06 -8.80 33.03
CA VAL A 664 -2.01 -9.04 31.59
C VAL A 664 -1.22 -10.32 31.32
N LYS A 665 -1.74 -11.14 30.41
CA LYS A 665 -1.06 -12.34 29.89
C LYS A 665 -1.23 -12.40 28.38
N SER A 666 -0.22 -12.89 27.67
CA SER A 666 -0.28 -13.04 26.22
C SER A 666 0.13 -14.45 25.79
N VAL A 667 -0.41 -14.89 24.66
CA VAL A 667 0.06 -16.08 23.94
C VAL A 667 0.32 -15.72 22.48
N GLN A 668 1.49 -16.08 21.98
CA GLN A 668 1.86 -15.95 20.57
C GLN A 668 1.49 -17.23 19.81
N LEU A 669 0.89 -17.07 18.63
CA LEU A 669 0.44 -18.14 17.75
C LEU A 669 1.12 -18.00 16.39
N GLU A 670 1.90 -19.00 16.02
CA GLU A 670 2.65 -19.04 14.75
C GLU A 670 1.76 -19.46 13.58
N PRO A 671 1.90 -18.84 12.39
CA PRO A 671 1.18 -19.29 11.20
C PRO A 671 1.73 -20.61 10.65
N LYS A 672 0.86 -21.38 10.03
CA LYS A 672 1.20 -22.44 9.08
C LYS A 672 1.62 -21.77 7.78
N THR A 673 2.85 -22.03 7.34
CA THR A 673 3.41 -21.42 6.13
C THR A 673 3.60 -22.42 5.00
N VAL A 674 3.64 -21.92 3.77
CA VAL A 674 3.89 -22.69 2.55
C VAL A 674 4.93 -21.98 1.68
N LYS A 675 5.83 -22.75 1.07
CA LYS A 675 6.77 -22.24 0.06
C LYS A 675 6.15 -22.28 -1.33
N LEU A 676 6.14 -21.14 -2.00
CA LEU A 676 5.65 -20.98 -3.37
C LEU A 676 6.82 -20.72 -4.32
N THR A 677 6.75 -21.30 -5.52
CA THR A 677 7.74 -21.09 -6.59
C THR A 677 7.09 -20.38 -7.77
N PHE A 678 7.71 -19.33 -8.27
CA PHE A 678 7.22 -18.55 -9.40
C PHE A 678 8.24 -18.63 -10.53
N GLY A 679 7.80 -19.11 -11.70
CA GLY A 679 8.64 -19.44 -12.84
C GLY A 679 8.18 -18.79 -14.14
N THR A 680 9.07 -18.66 -15.12
CA THR A 680 8.71 -18.29 -16.48
C THR A 680 9.22 -19.33 -17.48
N GLN A 681 8.53 -19.44 -18.61
CA GLN A 681 8.99 -20.22 -19.76
C GLN A 681 8.96 -19.34 -21.02
N PRO A 682 10.12 -18.93 -21.56
CA PRO A 682 11.47 -19.25 -21.11
C PRO A 682 11.81 -18.62 -19.74
N SER A 683 12.79 -19.21 -19.07
CA SER A 683 13.30 -18.71 -17.79
C SER A 683 13.99 -17.35 -17.95
N GLY A 684 14.07 -16.54 -16.90
CA GLY A 684 14.74 -15.23 -16.90
C GLY A 684 13.88 -14.06 -17.34
N LEU A 685 12.54 -14.23 -17.37
CA LEU A 685 11.59 -13.13 -17.55
C LEU A 685 11.11 -12.62 -16.19
N GLN A 686 10.64 -11.37 -16.11
CA GLN A 686 10.15 -10.77 -14.87
C GLN A 686 8.72 -11.25 -14.56
N LEU A 687 8.39 -11.42 -13.29
CA LEU A 687 7.03 -11.63 -12.82
C LEU A 687 6.77 -10.77 -11.61
N THR A 688 5.52 -10.34 -11.48
CA THR A 688 4.99 -9.76 -10.26
C THR A 688 4.16 -10.84 -9.56
N TYR A 689 4.44 -11.07 -8.28
CA TYR A 689 3.79 -12.07 -7.44
C TYR A 689 3.67 -11.54 -6.02
N LEU A 690 2.56 -11.84 -5.34
CA LEU A 690 2.23 -11.24 -4.04
C LEU A 690 2.26 -9.70 -4.16
N ASN A 691 3.30 -9.07 -3.61
CA ASN A 691 3.61 -7.64 -3.66
C ASN A 691 5.03 -7.37 -4.23
N LYS A 692 5.66 -8.32 -4.92
CA LYS A 692 7.06 -8.23 -5.39
C LYS A 692 7.18 -8.46 -6.89
N THR A 693 8.08 -7.71 -7.53
CA THR A 693 8.51 -7.96 -8.92
C THR A 693 9.93 -8.50 -8.93
N ALA A 694 10.16 -9.65 -9.56
CA ALA A 694 11.48 -10.25 -9.68
C ALA A 694 11.67 -11.03 -10.98
N VAL A 695 12.93 -11.25 -11.37
CA VAL A 695 13.29 -12.15 -12.46
C VAL A 695 13.09 -13.60 -12.01
N ALA A 696 12.32 -14.37 -12.77
CA ALA A 696 12.04 -15.77 -12.47
C ALA A 696 13.18 -16.72 -12.92
N PRO A 697 13.40 -17.87 -12.24
CA PRO A 697 12.59 -18.40 -11.15
C PRO A 697 12.91 -17.74 -9.81
N THR A 698 11.88 -17.56 -9.00
CA THR A 698 11.97 -17.01 -7.64
C THR A 698 11.06 -17.80 -6.70
N THR A 699 11.24 -17.63 -5.39
CA THR A 699 10.42 -18.29 -4.37
C THR A 699 9.96 -17.29 -3.33
N GLY A 700 8.75 -17.50 -2.81
CA GLY A 700 8.20 -16.77 -1.67
C GLY A 700 7.68 -17.73 -0.61
N THR A 701 7.50 -17.22 0.61
CA THR A 701 6.77 -17.90 1.68
C THR A 701 5.48 -17.14 1.89
N ALA A 702 4.38 -17.87 2.04
CA ALA A 702 3.06 -17.31 2.32
C ALA A 702 2.42 -18.07 3.49
N ILE A 703 1.47 -17.45 4.19
CA ILE A 703 0.64 -18.13 5.17
C ILE A 703 -0.36 -19.01 4.40
N VAL A 704 -0.59 -20.23 4.85
CA VAL A 704 -1.60 -21.09 4.20
C VAL A 704 -2.96 -20.39 4.24
N GLY A 705 -3.67 -20.38 3.12
CA GLY A 705 -4.96 -19.69 2.99
C GLY A 705 -4.86 -18.19 2.74
N SER A 706 -3.66 -17.58 2.78
CA SER A 706 -3.51 -16.15 2.46
C SER A 706 -3.77 -15.86 1.00
N SER A 707 -4.31 -14.68 0.74
CA SER A 707 -4.56 -14.16 -0.60
C SER A 707 -3.28 -13.58 -1.20
N GLY A 708 -3.11 -13.73 -2.50
CA GLY A 708 -1.98 -13.15 -3.22
C GLY A 708 -2.32 -12.88 -4.68
N SER A 709 -1.55 -12.02 -5.33
CA SER A 709 -1.72 -11.73 -6.75
C SER A 709 -0.61 -12.34 -7.60
N LEU A 710 -0.93 -12.64 -8.86
CA LEU A 710 0.01 -13.00 -9.90
C LEU A 710 -0.22 -12.08 -11.08
N SER A 711 0.85 -11.47 -11.59
CA SER A 711 0.82 -10.65 -12.79
C SER A 711 2.05 -10.90 -13.63
N ALA A 712 1.81 -11.00 -14.94
CA ALA A 712 2.85 -11.25 -15.92
C ALA A 712 2.75 -10.18 -17.01
N GLY A 713 3.85 -9.49 -17.32
CA GLY A 713 3.82 -8.46 -18.38
C GLY A 713 3.34 -9.07 -19.70
N LEU A 714 2.44 -8.38 -20.43
CA LEU A 714 1.91 -8.87 -21.71
C LEU A 714 3.04 -9.22 -22.67
N LEU A 715 3.97 -8.28 -22.80
CA LEU A 715 5.13 -8.36 -23.64
C LEU A 715 6.37 -8.27 -22.77
N GLN A 716 7.30 -9.18 -22.99
CA GLN A 716 8.60 -9.14 -22.33
C GLN A 716 9.71 -9.34 -23.33
N SER A 717 10.73 -8.52 -23.26
CA SER A 717 11.93 -8.70 -24.06
C SER A 717 12.96 -9.50 -23.27
N SER A 718 13.55 -10.52 -23.88
CA SER A 718 14.78 -11.15 -23.36
C SER A 718 15.76 -11.38 -24.49
N ALA A 719 16.98 -10.87 -24.28
CA ALA A 719 18.07 -10.81 -25.26
C ALA A 719 17.64 -10.22 -26.61
N ASN A 720 17.11 -11.05 -27.52
CA ASN A 720 16.74 -10.76 -28.91
C ASN A 720 15.29 -11.08 -29.28
N ASN A 721 14.52 -11.65 -28.36
CA ASN A 721 13.13 -12.00 -28.62
C ASN A 721 12.23 -11.10 -27.81
N LEU A 722 11.19 -10.64 -28.48
CA LEU A 722 10.00 -10.13 -27.82
C LEU A 722 9.06 -11.31 -27.62
N TYR A 723 8.67 -11.55 -26.39
CA TYR A 723 7.76 -12.61 -26.02
C TYR A 723 6.39 -12.03 -25.70
N ARG A 724 5.34 -12.78 -26.01
CA ARG A 724 3.96 -12.50 -25.58
C ARG A 724 3.52 -13.53 -24.56
N PHE A 725 2.88 -13.09 -23.48
CA PHE A 725 2.27 -13.98 -22.51
C PHE A 725 1.25 -14.89 -23.20
N ALA A 726 1.26 -16.17 -22.84
CA ALA A 726 0.36 -17.19 -23.40
C ALA A 726 -0.59 -17.72 -22.32
N SER A 727 -0.07 -18.25 -21.21
CA SER A 727 -0.88 -18.77 -20.11
C SER A 727 -0.07 -18.94 -18.84
N TRP A 728 -0.76 -19.08 -17.70
CA TRP A 728 -0.17 -19.64 -16.50
C TRP A 728 -0.28 -21.17 -16.46
N SER A 729 0.49 -21.81 -15.58
CA SER A 729 0.41 -23.25 -15.31
C SER A 729 -0.85 -23.67 -14.57
N ASP A 730 -1.51 -22.75 -13.87
CA ASP A 730 -2.79 -22.95 -13.18
C ASP A 730 -4.01 -22.58 -14.06
N ASN A 731 -3.78 -22.15 -15.31
CA ASN A 731 -4.78 -21.64 -16.24
C ASN A 731 -5.50 -20.35 -15.78
N GLY A 732 -4.93 -19.62 -14.81
CA GLY A 732 -5.40 -18.29 -14.44
C GLY A 732 -5.27 -17.29 -15.60
N ALA A 733 -6.01 -16.17 -15.50
CA ALA A 733 -5.84 -15.03 -16.38
C ALA A 733 -4.41 -14.46 -16.27
N ARG A 734 -3.96 -13.61 -17.18
CA ARG A 734 -2.59 -13.05 -17.09
C ARG A 734 -2.31 -12.40 -15.73
N ASN A 735 -3.32 -11.67 -15.26
CA ASN A 735 -3.35 -11.04 -13.95
C ASN A 735 -4.52 -11.67 -13.18
N HIS A 736 -4.25 -12.29 -12.03
CA HIS A 736 -5.27 -12.92 -11.20
C HIS A 736 -4.82 -13.07 -9.75
N ASN A 737 -5.78 -13.19 -8.86
CA ASN A 737 -5.54 -13.54 -7.46
C ASN A 737 -5.53 -15.06 -7.27
N PHE A 738 -4.86 -15.52 -6.23
CA PHE A 738 -4.84 -16.92 -5.80
C PHE A 738 -4.87 -16.99 -4.27
N VAL A 739 -5.28 -18.15 -3.75
CA VAL A 739 -5.20 -18.47 -2.32
C VAL A 739 -4.04 -19.45 -2.11
N ALA A 740 -3.15 -19.13 -1.17
CA ALA A 740 -1.98 -19.94 -0.87
C ALA A 740 -2.38 -21.36 -0.42
N PRO A 741 -1.95 -22.41 -1.14
CA PRO A 741 -2.35 -23.79 -0.84
C PRO A 741 -1.68 -24.33 0.43
N ALA A 742 -2.21 -25.43 0.97
CA ALA A 742 -1.62 -26.09 2.13
C ALA A 742 -0.30 -26.84 1.84
N ALA A 743 0.01 -27.09 0.56
CA ALA A 743 1.21 -27.78 0.12
C ALA A 743 2.00 -26.90 -0.87
N PRO A 744 3.34 -27.03 -0.94
CA PRO A 744 4.16 -26.25 -1.86
C PRO A 744 3.66 -26.32 -3.31
N ALA A 745 3.57 -25.16 -3.96
CA ALA A 745 3.05 -25.03 -5.32
C ALA A 745 4.00 -24.24 -6.23
N THR A 746 3.84 -24.43 -7.54
CA THR A 746 4.61 -23.72 -8.57
C THR A 746 3.67 -23.07 -9.59
N TYR A 747 3.83 -21.76 -9.78
CA TYR A 747 3.12 -20.97 -10.79
C TYR A 747 4.10 -20.57 -11.89
N THR A 748 3.86 -21.03 -13.11
CA THR A 748 4.75 -20.75 -14.26
C THR A 748 4.01 -19.98 -15.35
N ALA A 749 4.45 -18.74 -15.61
CA ALA A 749 3.98 -17.97 -16.75
C ALA A 749 4.68 -18.46 -18.03
N ARG A 750 3.89 -18.87 -19.01
CA ARG A 750 4.36 -19.34 -20.31
C ARG A 750 4.25 -18.22 -21.32
N TYR A 751 5.31 -18.08 -22.10
CA TYR A 751 5.49 -17.05 -23.10
C TYR A 751 5.79 -17.67 -24.46
N VAL A 752 5.29 -17.04 -25.53
CA VAL A 752 5.56 -17.41 -26.92
C VAL A 752 6.33 -16.29 -27.61
N PRO A 753 7.34 -16.57 -28.45
CA PRO A 753 8.01 -15.53 -29.23
C PRO A 753 7.03 -14.81 -30.15
N LYS A 754 6.99 -13.47 -30.09
CA LYS A 754 6.28 -12.62 -31.05
C LYS A 754 7.05 -12.61 -32.37
N ARG A 755 6.33 -12.55 -33.48
CA ARG A 755 6.93 -12.62 -34.81
C ARG A 755 7.77 -11.37 -35.10
N ASN A 756 9.07 -11.52 -35.27
CA ASN A 756 9.93 -10.45 -35.78
C ASN A 756 9.72 -10.30 -37.30
N LEU A 757 9.07 -9.21 -37.73
CA LEU A 757 8.78 -8.89 -39.12
C LEU A 757 10.05 -8.58 -39.93
N ALA A 758 11.12 -8.14 -39.26
CA ALA A 758 12.40 -7.81 -39.87
C ALA A 758 13.31 -9.03 -40.10
N ARG A 759 13.05 -10.16 -39.43
CA ARG A 759 13.95 -11.33 -39.48
C ARG A 759 14.09 -11.88 -40.90
N GLY A 760 15.34 -12.00 -41.35
CA GLY A 760 15.71 -12.48 -42.69
C GLY A 760 15.31 -11.56 -43.84
N ARG A 761 14.88 -10.33 -43.56
CA ARG A 761 14.44 -9.37 -44.58
C ARG A 761 15.61 -8.66 -45.26
N ALA A 762 15.32 -8.03 -46.40
CA ALA A 762 16.29 -7.25 -47.13
C ALA A 762 16.66 -5.98 -46.34
N VAL A 763 17.96 -5.74 -46.19
CA VAL A 763 18.50 -4.60 -45.43
C VAL A 763 19.36 -3.73 -46.34
N ALA A 764 19.17 -2.42 -46.24
CA ALA A 764 20.08 -1.41 -46.78
C ALA A 764 20.71 -0.63 -45.63
N VAL A 765 21.97 -0.26 -45.76
CA VAL A 765 22.72 0.50 -44.73
C VAL A 765 23.44 1.67 -45.37
N SER A 766 23.70 2.72 -44.59
CA SER A 766 24.50 3.86 -45.03
C SER A 766 25.95 3.48 -45.32
N SER A 767 26.51 2.54 -44.55
CA SER A 767 27.87 2.06 -44.74
C SER A 767 28.14 0.74 -43.99
N VAL A 768 29.27 0.11 -44.32
CA VAL A 768 29.83 -1.05 -43.61
C VAL A 768 31.29 -0.75 -43.28
N TYR A 769 31.73 -1.00 -42.04
CA TYR A 769 33.12 -0.78 -41.63
C TYR A 769 34.05 -1.96 -41.92
N ALA A 770 33.59 -3.19 -41.75
CA ALA A 770 34.38 -4.41 -41.98
C ALA A 770 33.57 -5.47 -42.75
N ALA A 771 34.25 -6.25 -43.60
CA ALA A 771 33.64 -7.39 -44.29
C ALA A 771 33.09 -8.42 -43.29
N GLY A 772 31.95 -9.04 -43.61
CA GLY A 772 31.23 -9.96 -42.71
C GLY A 772 30.36 -9.28 -41.65
N ARG A 773 30.26 -7.94 -41.69
CA ARG A 773 29.44 -7.10 -40.79
C ARG A 773 28.41 -6.28 -41.57
N GLU A 774 27.87 -6.84 -42.64
CA GLU A 774 26.86 -6.22 -43.49
C GLU A 774 25.52 -6.04 -42.76
N GLY A 775 24.62 -5.22 -43.32
CA GLY A 775 23.30 -4.95 -42.72
C GLY A 775 22.45 -6.19 -42.45
N SER A 776 22.59 -7.25 -43.24
CA SER A 776 21.88 -8.52 -43.04
C SER A 776 22.21 -9.18 -41.70
N LYS A 777 23.36 -8.86 -41.10
CA LYS A 777 23.78 -9.37 -39.79
C LYS A 777 22.98 -8.81 -38.63
N ALA A 778 22.23 -7.73 -38.84
CA ALA A 778 21.35 -7.17 -37.82
C ALA A 778 19.91 -7.71 -37.93
N VAL A 779 19.62 -8.68 -38.82
CA VAL A 779 18.28 -9.27 -38.95
C VAL A 779 18.34 -10.80 -39.10
N ASP A 780 19.47 -11.41 -38.80
CA ASP A 780 19.67 -12.86 -38.92
C ASP A 780 19.24 -13.63 -37.66
N GLY A 781 18.90 -12.92 -36.58
CA GLY A 781 18.51 -13.48 -35.30
C GLY A 781 19.68 -14.01 -34.48
N SER A 782 20.93 -13.69 -34.84
CA SER A 782 22.13 -14.15 -34.15
C SER A 782 22.76 -13.03 -33.31
N MET A 783 22.93 -13.30 -32.02
CA MET A 783 23.54 -12.39 -31.06
C MET A 783 25.08 -12.35 -31.09
N THR A 784 25.68 -13.03 -32.06
CA THR A 784 27.15 -13.08 -32.23
C THR A 784 27.61 -12.40 -33.52
N THR A 785 26.67 -11.97 -34.35
CA THR A 785 26.88 -11.28 -35.63
C THR A 785 26.20 -9.92 -35.58
N ALA A 786 26.86 -8.89 -36.11
CA ALA A 786 26.34 -7.53 -36.05
C ALA A 786 26.59 -6.80 -37.35
N TRP A 787 25.69 -5.88 -37.70
CA TRP A 787 26.02 -4.82 -38.63
C TRP A 787 27.00 -3.84 -37.97
N THR A 788 28.01 -3.37 -38.71
CA THR A 788 28.89 -2.28 -38.24
C THR A 788 28.95 -1.14 -39.25
N SER A 789 28.79 0.09 -38.81
CA SER A 789 28.85 1.29 -39.68
C SER A 789 30.24 1.92 -39.72
N LYS A 790 30.52 2.82 -40.68
CA LYS A 790 31.70 3.70 -40.64
C LYS A 790 31.67 4.61 -39.42
N ARG A 791 32.84 5.18 -39.09
CA ARG A 791 33.07 6.04 -37.92
C ARG A 791 32.71 7.52 -38.16
N SER A 792 31.50 7.79 -38.64
CA SER A 792 31.01 9.16 -38.92
C SER A 792 29.52 9.29 -38.68
N ASP A 793 29.04 10.41 -38.15
CA ASP A 793 27.61 10.64 -37.90
C ASP A 793 26.96 11.50 -38.99
N PRO A 794 25.69 11.24 -39.36
CA PRO A 794 24.83 10.12 -38.93
C PRO A 794 25.09 8.82 -39.71
N GLN A 795 24.58 7.68 -39.21
CA GLN A 795 24.50 6.41 -39.95
C GLN A 795 23.11 5.82 -39.83
N TRP A 796 22.70 5.01 -40.80
CA TRP A 796 21.38 4.40 -40.79
C TRP A 796 21.39 2.95 -41.27
N LEU A 797 20.43 2.19 -40.76
CA LEU A 797 20.07 0.86 -41.21
C LEU A 797 18.57 0.83 -41.48
N ARG A 798 18.18 0.33 -42.66
CA ARG A 798 16.81 0.24 -43.14
C ARG A 798 16.46 -1.20 -43.48
N VAL A 799 15.34 -1.68 -42.98
CA VAL A 799 14.75 -2.98 -43.31
C VAL A 799 13.55 -2.79 -44.24
N ASP A 800 13.46 -3.58 -45.33
CA ASP A 800 12.25 -3.74 -46.14
C ASP A 800 11.48 -4.97 -45.65
N LEU A 801 10.31 -4.76 -45.03
CA LEU A 801 9.46 -5.83 -44.50
C LEU A 801 8.85 -6.72 -45.60
N GLY A 802 9.06 -6.38 -46.88
CA GLY A 802 8.61 -7.11 -48.06
C GLY A 802 7.22 -6.69 -48.53
N SER A 803 6.37 -6.23 -47.63
CA SER A 803 5.05 -5.65 -47.91
C SER A 803 4.67 -4.65 -46.82
N VAL A 804 3.58 -3.90 -47.01
CA VAL A 804 3.05 -3.02 -45.97
C VAL A 804 2.53 -3.89 -44.82
N GLN A 805 3.07 -3.65 -43.63
CA GLN A 805 2.70 -4.27 -42.35
C GLN A 805 2.18 -3.19 -41.40
N VAL A 806 1.42 -3.59 -40.38
CA VAL A 806 1.18 -2.72 -39.23
C VAL A 806 2.35 -2.91 -38.27
N VAL A 807 3.01 -1.82 -37.90
CA VAL A 807 4.16 -1.82 -36.98
C VAL A 807 3.85 -0.86 -35.86
N ASN A 808 4.13 -1.27 -34.62
CA ASN A 808 3.97 -0.43 -33.43
C ASN A 808 5.16 -0.54 -32.47
N GLN A 809 6.16 -1.35 -32.82
CA GLN A 809 7.26 -1.63 -31.92
C GLN A 809 8.54 -2.02 -32.66
N VAL A 810 9.68 -1.56 -32.14
CA VAL A 810 11.02 -1.90 -32.61
C VAL A 810 11.88 -2.31 -31.41
N LEU A 811 12.55 -3.46 -31.51
CA LEU A 811 13.52 -3.94 -30.52
C LEU A 811 14.92 -3.82 -31.13
N LEU A 812 15.79 -3.04 -30.53
CA LEU A 812 17.19 -2.91 -30.95
C LEU A 812 18.06 -3.64 -29.95
N ASN A 813 19.03 -4.42 -30.42
CA ASN A 813 20.07 -4.97 -29.54
C ASN A 813 21.45 -4.49 -29.99
N TRP A 814 22.03 -3.60 -29.21
CA TRP A 814 23.32 -3.00 -29.47
C TRP A 814 24.48 -3.80 -28.86
N SER A 815 25.64 -3.66 -29.49
CA SER A 815 26.91 -3.94 -28.81
C SER A 815 27.29 -2.80 -27.85
N SER A 816 28.49 -2.88 -27.27
CA SER A 816 29.09 -1.76 -26.54
C SER A 816 29.32 -0.50 -27.40
N ALA A 817 29.32 -0.63 -28.74
CA ALA A 817 29.43 0.49 -29.68
C ALA A 817 28.02 0.90 -30.18
N TYR A 818 27.25 1.57 -29.33
CA TYR A 818 25.84 1.89 -29.55
C TYR A 818 25.58 3.35 -29.91
N ALA A 819 24.32 3.66 -30.25
CA ALA A 819 23.85 5.02 -30.47
C ALA A 819 23.32 5.66 -29.18
N LYS A 820 23.97 6.75 -28.77
CA LYS A 820 23.48 7.62 -27.68
C LYS A 820 22.30 8.47 -28.15
N ALA A 821 22.30 8.89 -29.42
CA ALA A 821 21.15 9.55 -30.03
C ALA A 821 20.74 8.85 -31.32
N TYR A 822 19.44 8.59 -31.48
CA TYR A 822 18.88 7.97 -32.68
C TYR A 822 17.39 8.27 -32.85
N GLN A 823 16.90 8.01 -34.05
CA GLN A 823 15.48 8.09 -34.42
C GLN A 823 15.01 6.76 -35.00
N ILE A 824 13.79 6.35 -34.69
CA ILE A 824 13.08 5.30 -35.42
C ILE A 824 12.14 5.96 -36.42
N GLN A 825 12.23 5.50 -37.66
CA GLN A 825 11.48 6.06 -38.77
C GLN A 825 10.83 4.97 -39.61
N VAL A 826 9.66 5.29 -40.14
CA VAL A 826 8.87 4.38 -40.97
C VAL A 826 8.51 5.01 -42.31
N SER A 827 8.31 4.17 -43.33
CA SER A 827 7.96 4.62 -44.67
C SER A 827 7.15 3.56 -45.43
N GLY A 828 6.25 4.01 -46.32
CA GLY A 828 5.58 3.14 -47.29
C GLY A 828 6.37 2.94 -48.59
N ASN A 829 7.26 3.87 -48.95
CA ASN A 829 7.91 3.95 -50.27
C ASN A 829 9.45 4.08 -50.21
N ALA A 830 10.03 4.10 -49.00
CA ALA A 830 11.44 4.31 -48.71
C ALA A 830 12.02 5.68 -49.10
N GLN A 831 11.18 6.63 -49.53
CA GLN A 831 11.56 7.99 -49.93
C GLN A 831 11.10 9.02 -48.89
N THR A 832 9.82 8.98 -48.52
CA THR A 832 9.22 9.84 -47.49
C THR A 832 9.21 9.12 -46.15
N TRP A 833 9.81 9.72 -45.13
CA TRP A 833 10.01 9.11 -43.82
C TRP A 833 9.23 9.88 -42.74
N LYS A 834 8.54 9.14 -41.88
CA LYS A 834 7.94 9.67 -40.66
C LYS A 834 8.76 9.19 -39.46
N THR A 835 9.22 10.12 -38.63
CA THR A 835 9.81 9.78 -37.34
C THR A 835 8.71 9.38 -36.36
N VAL A 836 8.84 8.21 -35.76
CA VAL A 836 7.89 7.67 -34.77
C VAL A 836 8.48 7.62 -33.36
N TYR A 837 9.80 7.76 -33.23
CA TYR A 837 10.50 7.85 -31.96
C TYR A 837 11.83 8.60 -32.12
N SER A 838 12.30 9.28 -31.07
CA SER A 838 13.63 9.89 -30.99
C SER A 838 14.15 9.87 -29.56
N THR A 839 15.46 9.70 -29.41
CA THR A 839 16.15 9.84 -28.11
C THR A 839 17.53 10.46 -28.31
N THR A 840 18.01 11.14 -27.26
CA THR A 840 19.39 11.64 -27.13
C THR A 840 20.13 11.02 -25.94
N ALA A 841 19.48 10.09 -25.24
CA ALA A 841 19.95 9.49 -23.99
C ALA A 841 19.97 7.95 -24.06
N GLY A 842 20.16 7.37 -25.24
CA GLY A 842 20.35 5.93 -25.42
C GLY A 842 21.49 5.42 -24.54
N ASN A 843 21.25 4.29 -23.87
CA ASN A 843 22.15 3.67 -22.88
C ASN A 843 22.82 2.39 -23.41
N GLY A 844 22.47 1.94 -24.61
CA GLY A 844 22.99 0.72 -25.22
C GLY A 844 22.30 -0.54 -24.68
N GLY A 845 22.83 -1.71 -25.02
CA GLY A 845 22.12 -2.97 -24.71
C GLY A 845 20.85 -3.12 -25.54
N THR A 846 19.75 -3.53 -24.90
CA THR A 846 18.47 -3.73 -25.59
C THR A 846 17.55 -2.53 -25.41
N ASP A 847 17.20 -1.85 -26.52
CA ASP A 847 16.19 -0.79 -26.53
C ASP A 847 14.86 -1.37 -27.03
N ASN A 848 13.80 -1.30 -26.20
CA ASN A 848 12.45 -1.66 -26.58
C ASN A 848 11.61 -0.39 -26.86
N VAL A 849 11.45 -0.05 -28.14
CA VAL A 849 10.79 1.18 -28.58
C VAL A 849 9.36 0.89 -29.01
N VAL A 850 8.37 1.41 -28.27
CA VAL A 850 6.94 1.30 -28.58
C VAL A 850 6.43 2.65 -29.12
N PHE A 851 5.54 2.62 -30.11
CA PHE A 851 4.91 3.80 -30.72
C PHE A 851 3.51 3.47 -31.26
N GLY A 852 2.71 4.49 -31.56
CA GLY A 852 1.37 4.30 -32.12
C GLY A 852 1.39 3.47 -33.42
N ALA A 853 0.49 2.49 -33.53
CA ALA A 853 0.44 1.56 -34.64
C ALA A 853 0.32 2.28 -36.00
N ILE A 854 1.18 1.91 -36.95
CA ILE A 854 1.27 2.55 -38.25
C ILE A 854 1.52 1.55 -39.37
N TYR A 855 0.90 1.80 -40.52
CA TYR A 855 1.17 1.03 -41.74
C TYR A 855 2.51 1.45 -42.34
N ALA A 856 3.44 0.49 -42.46
CA ALA A 856 4.77 0.72 -43.00
C ALA A 856 5.28 -0.52 -43.75
N ARG A 857 6.00 -0.29 -44.84
CA ARG A 857 6.79 -1.34 -45.51
C ARG A 857 8.26 -1.29 -45.10
N TYR A 858 8.77 -0.09 -44.83
CA TYR A 858 10.16 0.12 -44.47
C TYR A 858 10.26 0.69 -43.07
N VAL A 859 11.18 0.14 -42.27
CA VAL A 859 11.52 0.64 -40.95
C VAL A 859 13.03 0.93 -40.93
N ARG A 860 13.41 2.09 -40.39
CA ARG A 860 14.80 2.56 -40.37
C ARG A 860 15.16 3.07 -38.99
N ILE A 861 16.34 2.69 -38.52
CA ILE A 861 17.06 3.45 -37.50
C ILE A 861 17.98 4.48 -38.15
N ASN A 862 17.87 5.72 -37.70
CA ASN A 862 18.77 6.81 -38.07
C ASN A 862 19.56 7.22 -36.82
N ALA A 863 20.77 6.71 -36.67
CA ALA A 863 21.64 6.96 -35.54
C ALA A 863 22.43 8.26 -35.75
N THR A 864 22.23 9.23 -34.87
CA THR A 864 22.69 10.62 -35.02
C THR A 864 23.86 10.98 -34.11
N ALA A 865 24.06 10.27 -32.99
CA ALA A 865 25.26 10.41 -32.16
C ALA A 865 25.68 9.09 -31.51
N ARG A 866 26.98 8.79 -31.57
CA ARG A 866 27.61 7.64 -30.89
C ARG A 866 27.82 7.90 -29.41
N VAL A 867 27.88 6.83 -28.62
CA VAL A 867 28.35 6.92 -27.22
C VAL A 867 29.78 7.46 -27.12
N ALA A 868 30.66 7.01 -28.01
CA ALA A 868 32.07 7.40 -28.04
C ALA A 868 32.43 7.98 -29.40
N ALA A 869 32.92 9.23 -29.41
CA ALA A 869 33.35 9.92 -30.61
C ALA A 869 34.45 9.12 -31.35
N GLY A 870 34.36 9.05 -32.69
CA GLY A 870 35.33 8.31 -33.51
C GLY A 870 35.17 6.78 -33.52
N ASN A 871 34.17 6.22 -32.84
CA ASN A 871 33.84 4.79 -32.92
C ASN A 871 32.89 4.49 -34.11
N TYR A 872 32.57 3.22 -34.37
CA TYR A 872 31.47 2.81 -35.25
C TYR A 872 30.18 2.58 -34.45
N TYR A 873 29.03 2.45 -35.13
CA TYR A 873 27.84 1.81 -34.54
C TYR A 873 27.88 0.32 -34.83
N ALA A 874 27.49 -0.51 -33.86
CA ALA A 874 27.34 -1.94 -34.03
C ALA A 874 26.07 -2.48 -33.38
N LEU A 875 25.21 -3.06 -34.22
CA LEU A 875 23.88 -3.55 -33.88
C LEU A 875 23.83 -5.06 -34.13
N TRP A 876 23.63 -5.84 -33.06
CA TRP A 876 23.48 -7.29 -33.11
C TRP A 876 22.16 -7.69 -33.77
N GLU A 877 21.05 -7.03 -33.40
CA GLU A 877 19.73 -7.35 -33.96
C GLU A 877 18.83 -6.11 -34.04
N PHE A 878 18.00 -6.07 -35.09
CA PHE A 878 16.93 -5.13 -35.36
C PHE A 878 15.63 -5.93 -35.53
N GLY A 879 14.74 -5.82 -34.53
CA GLY A 879 13.41 -6.41 -34.56
C GLY A 879 12.34 -5.37 -34.87
N ALA A 880 11.38 -5.71 -35.73
CA ALA A 880 10.17 -4.91 -35.95
C ALA A 880 8.93 -5.77 -35.69
N TYR A 881 7.95 -5.24 -34.97
CA TYR A 881 6.79 -5.99 -34.49
C TYR A 881 5.49 -5.20 -34.69
N GLY A 882 4.39 -5.94 -34.83
CA GLY A 882 3.01 -5.44 -34.93
C GLY A 882 2.05 -6.35 -34.17
N ASP A 883 0.87 -5.85 -33.76
CA ASP A 883 -0.18 -6.69 -33.15
C ASP A 883 -1.31 -7.06 -34.14
N ARG A 884 -1.20 -6.63 -35.40
CA ARG A 884 -2.14 -6.94 -36.47
C ARG A 884 -1.40 -7.48 -37.69
N GLY A 885 -1.86 -8.60 -38.23
CA GLY A 885 -1.24 -9.24 -39.39
C GLY A 885 -1.89 -10.55 -39.80
N PRO A 886 -1.34 -11.23 -40.81
CA PRO A 886 -1.80 -12.56 -41.18
C PRO A 886 -1.41 -13.64 -40.17
N ILE A 887 -2.34 -14.56 -39.90
CA ILE A 887 -2.01 -15.83 -39.25
C ILE A 887 -1.60 -16.82 -40.33
N THR A 888 -0.36 -17.29 -40.29
CA THR A 888 0.17 -18.21 -41.32
C THR A 888 0.25 -19.65 -40.80
N GLY A 889 -0.13 -20.61 -41.64
CA GLY A 889 -0.08 -22.05 -41.34
C GLY A 889 0.69 -22.85 -42.38
N ILE A 890 0.26 -24.09 -42.61
CA ILE A 890 0.88 -25.04 -43.55
C ILE A 890 1.18 -24.42 -44.93
N ALA A 891 2.37 -24.70 -45.45
CA ALA A 891 2.89 -24.18 -46.72
C ALA A 891 2.91 -22.63 -46.84
N GLY A 892 2.91 -21.92 -45.70
CA GLY A 892 2.92 -20.45 -45.67
C GLY A 892 1.60 -19.82 -46.11
N LYS A 893 0.49 -20.57 -46.07
CA LYS A 893 -0.87 -20.08 -46.36
C LYS A 893 -1.41 -19.28 -45.18
N CYS A 894 -2.33 -18.36 -45.44
CA CYS A 894 -2.94 -17.50 -44.45
C CYS A 894 -4.35 -17.97 -44.08
N ILE A 895 -4.73 -17.75 -42.81
CA ILE A 895 -6.13 -17.83 -42.39
C ILE A 895 -6.90 -16.67 -43.04
N ASP A 896 -7.94 -17.02 -43.78
CA ASP A 896 -8.77 -16.12 -44.57
C ASP A 896 -10.24 -16.27 -44.18
N ILE A 897 -10.92 -15.14 -44.00
CA ILE A 897 -12.38 -15.11 -43.88
C ILE A 897 -12.96 -15.23 -45.29
N TYR A 898 -13.67 -16.34 -45.55
CA TYR A 898 -14.16 -16.68 -46.88
C TYR A 898 -14.93 -15.52 -47.53
N GLN A 899 -14.43 -15.05 -48.67
CA GLN A 899 -14.98 -13.94 -49.45
C GLN A 899 -15.12 -12.61 -48.68
N ALA A 900 -14.36 -12.41 -47.60
CA ALA A 900 -14.44 -11.24 -46.74
C ALA A 900 -15.85 -10.96 -46.18
N ARG A 901 -16.71 -11.99 -46.07
CA ARG A 901 -18.06 -11.84 -45.52
C ARG A 901 -18.00 -11.60 -44.01
N THR A 902 -18.92 -10.76 -43.52
CA THR A 902 -19.01 -10.42 -42.08
C THR A 902 -20.18 -11.10 -41.38
N ASP A 903 -20.88 -12.03 -42.05
CA ASP A 903 -22.01 -12.75 -41.46
C ASP A 903 -21.52 -13.74 -40.39
N ASN A 904 -22.32 -13.93 -39.34
CA ASN A 904 -22.04 -14.94 -38.32
C ASN A 904 -22.06 -16.34 -38.94
N GLY A 905 -21.05 -17.16 -38.61
CA GLY A 905 -20.90 -18.50 -39.17
C GLY A 905 -20.12 -18.54 -40.48
N THR A 906 -19.60 -17.40 -40.97
CA THR A 906 -18.73 -17.39 -42.16
C THR A 906 -17.51 -18.28 -41.92
N PRO A 907 -17.25 -19.29 -42.76
CA PRO A 907 -16.12 -20.18 -42.56
C PRO A 907 -14.78 -19.46 -42.67
N THR A 908 -13.82 -19.89 -41.84
CA THR A 908 -12.42 -19.56 -42.03
C THR A 908 -11.73 -20.65 -42.83
N VAL A 909 -10.88 -20.24 -43.77
CA VAL A 909 -10.22 -21.13 -44.73
C VAL A 909 -8.74 -20.80 -44.84
N LEU A 910 -7.95 -21.71 -45.41
CA LEU A 910 -6.61 -21.38 -45.89
C LEU A 910 -6.66 -20.74 -47.27
N TYR A 911 -5.87 -19.69 -47.46
CA TYR A 911 -5.70 -19.04 -48.75
C TYR A 911 -4.28 -18.54 -48.96
N THR A 912 -3.92 -18.20 -50.20
CA THR A 912 -2.66 -17.50 -50.50
C THR A 912 -2.65 -16.16 -49.76
N CYS A 913 -1.56 -15.87 -49.05
CA CYS A 913 -1.42 -14.64 -48.28
C CYS A 913 -1.48 -13.38 -49.15
N HIS A 914 -2.27 -12.40 -48.72
CA HIS A 914 -2.43 -11.08 -49.34
C HIS A 914 -2.74 -10.01 -48.29
N SER A 915 -2.71 -8.74 -48.68
CA SER A 915 -2.85 -7.61 -47.74
C SER A 915 -4.28 -7.15 -47.45
N ALA A 916 -5.31 -7.83 -47.98
CA ALA A 916 -6.70 -7.48 -47.71
C ALA A 916 -7.09 -7.73 -46.24
N LEU A 917 -8.08 -6.95 -45.74
CA LEU A 917 -8.48 -6.92 -44.33
C LEU A 917 -9.00 -8.26 -43.81
N ASN A 918 -9.55 -9.12 -44.66
CA ASN A 918 -10.06 -10.46 -44.32
C ASN A 918 -8.97 -11.50 -44.00
N GLN A 919 -7.69 -11.12 -44.11
CA GLN A 919 -6.54 -11.86 -43.59
C GLN A 919 -5.79 -11.09 -42.50
N GLN A 920 -6.27 -9.90 -42.10
CA GLN A 920 -5.66 -9.13 -41.02
C GLN A 920 -6.33 -9.51 -39.71
N TRP A 921 -5.61 -10.25 -38.89
CA TRP A 921 -6.04 -10.70 -37.58
C TRP A 921 -5.28 -9.96 -36.49
N THR A 922 -5.93 -9.78 -35.35
CA THR A 922 -5.34 -9.19 -34.13
C THR A 922 -5.65 -10.11 -32.97
N GLN A 923 -4.63 -10.45 -32.18
CA GLN A 923 -4.83 -11.19 -30.94
C GLN A 923 -5.06 -10.20 -29.79
N TYR A 924 -6.14 -10.41 -29.04
CA TYR A 924 -6.50 -9.59 -27.88
C TYR A 924 -6.19 -10.31 -26.57
N GLU A 925 -6.10 -9.53 -25.48
CA GLU A 925 -5.79 -10.03 -24.13
C GLU A 925 -6.88 -10.97 -23.57
N ASP A 926 -8.12 -10.78 -23.99
CA ASP A 926 -9.26 -11.62 -23.60
C ASP A 926 -9.21 -13.05 -24.21
N GLY A 927 -8.14 -13.38 -24.92
CA GLY A 927 -7.91 -14.65 -25.60
C GLY A 927 -8.55 -14.73 -26.99
N THR A 928 -9.23 -13.68 -27.45
CA THR A 928 -9.88 -13.69 -28.76
C THR A 928 -8.90 -13.36 -29.89
N VAL A 929 -9.18 -13.91 -31.07
CA VAL A 929 -8.48 -13.62 -32.31
C VAL A 929 -9.48 -12.95 -33.24
N ARG A 930 -9.29 -11.66 -33.54
CA ARG A 930 -10.30 -10.83 -34.19
C ARG A 930 -9.88 -10.35 -35.58
N SER A 931 -10.84 -10.30 -36.49
CA SER A 931 -10.70 -9.70 -37.82
C SER A 931 -12.08 -9.19 -38.28
N LEU A 932 -12.10 -8.13 -39.09
CA LEU A 932 -13.33 -7.46 -39.55
C LEU A 932 -14.34 -7.11 -38.42
N GLY A 933 -13.83 -6.76 -37.22
CA GLY A 933 -14.65 -6.43 -36.04
C GLY A 933 -15.31 -7.64 -35.36
N LYS A 934 -14.94 -8.87 -35.72
CA LYS A 934 -15.52 -10.13 -35.24
C LYS A 934 -14.45 -11.11 -34.76
N CYS A 935 -14.86 -12.14 -34.04
CA CYS A 935 -14.01 -13.13 -33.39
C CYS A 935 -13.93 -14.44 -34.18
N LEU A 936 -12.76 -15.07 -34.19
CA LEU A 936 -12.58 -16.48 -34.59
C LEU A 936 -13.23 -17.37 -33.54
N ASP A 937 -14.15 -18.22 -33.94
CA ASP A 937 -15.05 -18.96 -33.05
C ASP A 937 -15.15 -20.41 -33.48
N VAL A 938 -15.35 -21.31 -32.51
CA VAL A 938 -15.83 -22.66 -32.75
C VAL A 938 -17.00 -22.90 -31.79
N ARG A 939 -18.19 -23.12 -32.37
CA ARG A 939 -19.42 -23.31 -31.60
C ARG A 939 -19.56 -24.74 -31.06
N GLY A 940 -19.02 -25.73 -31.76
CA GLY A 940 -19.01 -27.15 -31.33
C GLY A 940 -17.80 -27.52 -30.47
N THR A 941 -17.88 -28.63 -29.74
CA THR A 941 -16.78 -29.16 -28.92
C THR A 941 -16.17 -30.45 -29.46
N THR A 942 -16.81 -31.09 -30.44
CA THR A 942 -16.33 -32.31 -31.07
C THR A 942 -15.28 -32.01 -32.13
N ILE A 943 -14.32 -32.93 -32.30
CA ILE A 943 -13.35 -32.85 -33.40
C ILE A 943 -14.09 -32.72 -34.74
N ARG A 944 -13.49 -31.96 -35.66
CA ARG A 944 -14.03 -31.55 -36.97
C ARG A 944 -15.13 -30.49 -36.94
N SER A 945 -15.45 -29.91 -35.78
CA SER A 945 -16.27 -28.68 -35.74
C SER A 945 -15.56 -27.55 -36.50
N GLU A 946 -16.29 -26.80 -37.31
CA GLU A 946 -15.75 -25.72 -38.14
C GLU A 946 -15.34 -24.51 -37.31
N ALA A 947 -14.20 -23.89 -37.68
CA ALA A 947 -13.79 -22.58 -37.18
C ALA A 947 -14.37 -21.48 -38.08
N VAL A 948 -15.11 -20.56 -37.48
CA VAL A 948 -15.94 -19.56 -38.17
C VAL A 948 -15.71 -18.16 -37.63
N LEU A 949 -16.17 -17.14 -38.36
CA LEU A 949 -16.27 -15.78 -37.89
C LEU A 949 -17.61 -15.55 -37.16
N TRP A 950 -17.57 -14.92 -35.98
CA TRP A 950 -18.78 -14.62 -35.20
C TRP A 950 -18.66 -13.29 -34.44
N THR A 951 -19.80 -12.65 -34.14
CA THR A 951 -19.85 -11.50 -33.22
C THR A 951 -19.17 -11.85 -31.90
N CYS A 952 -18.26 -11.00 -31.42
CA CYS A 952 -17.57 -11.27 -30.17
C CYS A 952 -18.57 -11.28 -29.00
N ASP A 953 -18.64 -12.40 -28.27
CA ASP A 953 -19.54 -12.62 -27.13
C ASP A 953 -18.79 -13.06 -25.86
N GLY A 954 -17.46 -13.08 -25.90
CA GLY A 954 -16.60 -13.43 -24.76
C GLY A 954 -16.62 -14.91 -24.39
N SER A 955 -17.37 -15.74 -25.11
CA SER A 955 -17.51 -17.15 -24.76
C SER A 955 -16.21 -17.93 -24.94
N ALA A 956 -16.02 -19.01 -24.17
CA ALA A 956 -14.80 -19.83 -24.25
C ALA A 956 -14.53 -20.44 -25.64
N GLY A 957 -15.53 -20.48 -26.53
CA GLY A 957 -15.37 -20.95 -27.92
C GLY A 957 -14.65 -19.96 -28.81
N GLN A 958 -14.58 -18.68 -28.40
CA GLN A 958 -13.84 -17.61 -29.07
C GLN A 958 -12.42 -17.43 -28.51
N LYS A 959 -12.08 -18.15 -27.44
CA LYS A 959 -10.79 -18.03 -26.76
C LYS A 959 -9.80 -19.06 -27.30
N TRP A 960 -8.64 -18.58 -27.71
CA TRP A 960 -7.59 -19.36 -28.35
C TRP A 960 -6.26 -19.19 -27.63
N LEU A 961 -5.72 -20.28 -27.11
CA LEU A 961 -4.44 -20.34 -26.40
C LEU A 961 -3.32 -20.75 -27.38
N PRO A 962 -2.39 -19.86 -27.72
CA PRO A 962 -1.21 -20.21 -28.49
C PRO A 962 -0.26 -21.05 -27.63
N ARG A 963 0.23 -22.16 -28.17
CA ARG A 963 1.15 -23.06 -27.46
C ARG A 963 2.59 -22.89 -27.98
N PRO A 964 3.62 -23.16 -27.14
CA PRO A 964 5.02 -23.05 -27.54
C PRO A 964 5.41 -23.91 -28.74
N ASP A 965 4.66 -25.00 -28.99
CA ASP A 965 4.87 -25.88 -30.13
C ASP A 965 4.27 -25.34 -31.44
N GLY A 966 3.67 -24.15 -31.43
CA GLY A 966 3.00 -23.50 -32.57
C GLY A 966 1.54 -23.91 -32.77
N SER A 967 0.96 -24.76 -31.92
CA SER A 967 -0.46 -25.08 -32.00
C SER A 967 -1.35 -24.00 -31.38
N LEU A 968 -2.59 -23.88 -31.86
CA LEU A 968 -3.57 -22.92 -31.35
C LEU A 968 -4.76 -23.68 -30.75
N LEU A 969 -4.81 -23.74 -29.42
CA LEU A 969 -5.81 -24.50 -28.67
C LEU A 969 -7.08 -23.68 -28.46
N ASN A 970 -8.24 -24.23 -28.80
CA ASN A 970 -9.51 -23.65 -28.42
C ASN A 970 -9.85 -23.99 -26.96
N VAL A 971 -10.13 -22.96 -26.15
CA VAL A 971 -10.32 -23.11 -24.69
C VAL A 971 -11.55 -23.95 -24.35
N ARG A 972 -12.68 -23.75 -25.06
CA ARG A 972 -13.92 -24.52 -24.81
C ARG A 972 -13.76 -26.01 -25.08
N SER A 973 -13.14 -26.37 -26.20
CA SER A 973 -13.09 -27.77 -26.66
C SER A 973 -11.86 -28.54 -26.17
N GLY A 974 -10.79 -27.86 -25.77
CA GLY A 974 -9.50 -28.48 -25.50
C GLY A 974 -8.83 -29.07 -26.75
N GLN A 975 -9.29 -28.71 -27.95
CA GLN A 975 -8.80 -29.17 -29.24
C GLN A 975 -8.04 -28.05 -29.99
N CYS A 976 -7.18 -28.41 -30.94
CA CYS A 976 -6.34 -27.46 -31.66
C CYS A 976 -6.92 -27.09 -33.03
N LEU A 977 -6.73 -25.84 -33.47
CA LEU A 977 -7.06 -25.39 -34.82
C LEU A 977 -6.26 -26.20 -35.85
N ASP A 978 -6.94 -26.71 -36.86
CA ASP A 978 -6.42 -27.67 -37.83
C ASP A 978 -6.87 -27.32 -39.26
N ALA A 979 -5.92 -27.36 -40.19
CA ALA A 979 -6.22 -27.33 -41.62
C ALA A 979 -6.66 -28.71 -42.12
N THR A 980 -7.95 -28.83 -42.44
CA THR A 980 -8.61 -30.10 -42.73
C THR A 980 -7.83 -30.97 -43.72
N GLY A 981 -7.53 -32.20 -43.31
CA GLY A 981 -6.86 -33.19 -44.17
C GLY A 981 -5.40 -32.85 -44.49
N ALA A 982 -4.76 -31.97 -43.72
CA ALA A 982 -3.41 -31.46 -43.97
C ALA A 982 -3.22 -30.87 -45.37
N SER A 983 -4.31 -30.35 -45.96
CA SER A 983 -4.29 -29.75 -47.30
C SER A 983 -3.85 -28.29 -47.27
N SER A 984 -2.98 -27.91 -48.20
CA SER A 984 -2.54 -26.52 -48.42
C SER A 984 -3.25 -25.83 -49.59
N ALA A 985 -4.31 -26.45 -50.13
CA ALA A 985 -5.11 -25.86 -51.20
C ALA A 985 -5.86 -24.59 -50.73
N ASN A 986 -6.04 -23.64 -51.63
CA ASN A 986 -6.88 -22.47 -51.36
C ASN A 986 -8.34 -22.91 -51.16
N GLY A 987 -8.97 -22.43 -50.09
CA GLY A 987 -10.33 -22.80 -49.69
C GLY A 987 -10.41 -23.99 -48.73
N THR A 988 -9.29 -24.61 -48.33
CA THR A 988 -9.31 -25.64 -47.28
C THR A 988 -9.91 -25.08 -46.00
N LYS A 989 -11.01 -25.67 -45.52
CA LYS A 989 -11.68 -25.25 -44.28
C LYS A 989 -10.82 -25.51 -43.05
N LEU A 990 -10.92 -24.60 -42.09
CA LEU A 990 -10.34 -24.78 -40.76
C LEU A 990 -11.36 -25.40 -39.80
N ILE A 991 -10.88 -26.34 -39.00
CA ILE A 991 -11.65 -27.08 -38.00
C ILE A 991 -10.88 -27.16 -36.68
N ILE A 992 -11.49 -27.68 -35.63
CA ILE A 992 -10.75 -28.17 -34.45
C ILE A 992 -10.48 -29.67 -34.54
N TYR A 993 -9.33 -30.12 -34.05
CA TYR A 993 -8.95 -31.53 -34.02
C TYR A 993 -8.03 -31.85 -32.83
N THR A 994 -7.83 -33.14 -32.53
CA THR A 994 -6.89 -33.59 -31.50
C THR A 994 -5.53 -32.96 -31.70
N CYS A 995 -5.03 -32.27 -30.67
CA CYS A 995 -3.75 -31.57 -30.73
C CYS A 995 -2.59 -32.53 -31.05
N HIS A 996 -1.79 -32.19 -32.04
CA HIS A 996 -0.68 -33.00 -32.51
C HIS A 996 0.45 -32.15 -33.12
N VAL A 997 1.60 -32.78 -33.38
CA VAL A 997 2.81 -32.06 -33.83
C VAL A 997 2.92 -31.85 -35.34
N ALA A 998 1.97 -32.36 -36.13
CA ALA A 998 2.01 -32.20 -37.59
C ALA A 998 1.79 -30.74 -38.04
N VAL A 999 2.36 -30.41 -39.21
CA VAL A 999 2.46 -29.04 -39.74
C VAL A 999 1.12 -28.35 -40.01
N ASN A 1000 0.02 -29.11 -40.15
CA ASN A 1000 -1.33 -28.59 -40.37
C ASN A 1000 -2.00 -28.00 -39.11
N GLN A 1001 -1.37 -28.13 -37.94
CA GLN A 1001 -1.75 -27.43 -36.71
C GLN A 1001 -0.71 -26.40 -36.26
N LYS A 1002 0.27 -26.07 -37.10
CA LYS A 1002 1.33 -25.11 -36.75
C LYS A 1002 0.98 -23.75 -37.32
N TRP A 1003 0.73 -22.81 -36.42
CA TRP A 1003 0.27 -21.46 -36.70
C TRP A 1003 1.29 -20.44 -36.19
N VAL A 1004 1.55 -19.43 -36.99
CA VAL A 1004 2.31 -18.25 -36.60
C VAL A 1004 1.35 -17.08 -36.54
N LEU A 1005 1.12 -16.59 -35.32
CA LEU A 1005 0.28 -15.42 -35.05
C LEU A 1005 1.00 -14.11 -35.43
N PRO A 1006 0.26 -13.00 -35.57
CA PRO A 1006 0.81 -11.66 -35.87
C PRO A 1006 1.91 -11.21 -34.92
#